data_AF-A0A9E3YC72-F1
#
_entry.id   AF-A0A9E3YC72-F1
#
_cell.length_a   1.000
_cell.length_b   1.000
_cell.length_c   1.000
_cell.angle_alpha   90.00
_cell.angle_beta   90.00
_cell.angle_gamma   90.00
#
_symmetry.space_group_name_H-M   'P 1'
#
loop_
_entity.id
_entity.type
_entity.pdbx_description
1 polymer ?
#
loop_
_entity_poly.entity_id
_entity_poly.type
_entity_poly.pdbx_seq_one_letter_code
_entity_poly.pdbx_strand_id
1 'polypeptide(L)'
;MTQELSPECPQCGAAMVLKTARRGRNAGGQFWGCTKYPECKGTLDVGSPSEDVEAEPTAMTNRAVPWTDGTARREGWRTRFETVGASLRSISVDGDAGLLSSAWIAREDVPSYEPADADTRRVVGMMSKLLHRGAAPPLHPDSERWLLEALGLGAEIVPSLAPGDIAPRLRRPRRLTAAGVRLASEQLDLPEGLLESSAEEGFVRWLSREHPELVGWLAPQVPFDWLLKAHHVETQACRRCDFMIRVPGNAPIVVEIDGGQHQAQILTDEQRDTLMSQIGIRTFRVTAHEVDAGQGPALEVLSRSLNSLDVESTDDALAWAPIHVHRLALALLESVGSGFLAGDRWVIELHDPTGLAAQLIGPYLGMLDAVDRLWGSRGVAPSLVVLVEHGSRTSYARTGIGTYDEPTDSIDAAPDVAIRLENNLSPMHVLPTAQPWPTVVVRSCSLPVRVSDPPIGGSERVTVRTIGDETPEALVCLLRALFAKQDFRPGQLDAICELLEGRDCTVLLPTGAGKSLIYQMAGLCLPGRTIIVDPIVALIEDQIDGLASHGIDRATGITRESNRRMGGTALLQQVADADAYFVFVAPERLQMQSFRLAVREMAAATPVNLAVIDEAHCVSEWGHQFRTSYLNLGSVIRSSCADPTGTPPPLLALTGTASRA
;
A
#
# COMPACT_ATOMS: atom_id res chain seq x y z
N MET A 1 50.29 -16.17 9.67
CA MET A 1 50.13 -17.59 10.10
C MET A 1 49.73 -17.60 11.55
N THR A 2 48.45 -17.39 11.80
CA THR A 2 47.81 -17.54 13.12
C THR A 2 47.28 -18.96 13.20
N GLN A 3 47.68 -19.72 14.23
CA GLN A 3 47.16 -21.06 14.48
C GLN A 3 45.68 -20.92 14.89
N GLU A 4 44.76 -21.41 14.04
CA GLU A 4 43.34 -21.55 14.40
C GLU A 4 43.22 -22.52 15.58
N LEU A 5 42.78 -22.01 16.73
CA LEU A 5 42.45 -22.81 17.90
C LEU A 5 41.23 -23.68 17.58
N SER A 6 41.40 -25.01 17.59
CA SER A 6 40.28 -25.93 17.48
C SER A 6 39.36 -25.80 18.70
N PRO A 7 38.02 -25.66 18.54
CA PRO A 7 37.10 -25.55 19.67
C PRO A 7 36.97 -26.86 20.46
N GLU A 8 36.54 -26.76 21.72
CA GLU A 8 36.26 -27.91 22.59
C GLU A 8 34.81 -28.40 22.43
N CYS A 9 34.61 -29.71 22.52
CA CYS A 9 33.30 -30.34 22.38
C CYS A 9 32.39 -29.98 23.56
N PRO A 10 31.18 -29.42 23.31
CA PRO A 10 30.27 -28.99 24.38
C PRO A 10 29.69 -30.17 25.19
N GLN A 11 29.84 -31.41 24.70
CA GLN A 11 29.35 -32.61 25.40
C GLN A 11 30.40 -33.29 26.28
N CYS A 12 31.69 -33.18 25.96
CA CYS A 12 32.73 -33.95 26.67
C CYS A 12 34.07 -33.23 26.87
N GLY A 13 34.18 -31.95 26.48
CA GLY A 13 35.38 -31.13 26.62
C GLY A 13 36.59 -31.58 25.79
N ALA A 14 36.45 -32.55 24.88
CA ALA A 14 37.54 -32.99 24.02
C ALA A 14 37.69 -32.04 22.82
N ALA A 15 38.91 -31.87 22.31
CA ALA A 15 39.14 -31.07 21.10
C ALA A 15 38.29 -31.56 19.91
N MET A 16 37.87 -30.64 19.06
CA MET A 16 37.08 -30.95 17.87
C MET A 16 37.90 -30.85 16.59
N VAL A 17 37.48 -31.58 15.57
CA VAL A 17 38.08 -31.56 14.23
C VAL A 17 37.05 -31.15 13.20
N LEU A 18 37.47 -30.36 12.22
CA LEU A 18 36.62 -29.92 11.12
C LEU A 18 36.24 -31.11 10.24
N LYS A 19 34.95 -31.31 9.97
CA LYS A 19 34.41 -32.38 9.14
C LYS A 19 33.41 -31.83 8.13
N THR A 20 33.32 -32.47 6.98
CA THR A 20 32.35 -32.13 5.93
C THR A 20 31.21 -33.15 5.91
N ALA A 21 29.96 -32.67 5.92
CA ALA A 21 28.78 -33.53 5.87
C ALA A 21 28.69 -34.24 4.50
N ARG A 22 28.58 -35.58 4.50
CA ARG A 22 28.58 -36.40 3.28
C ARG A 22 27.19 -36.70 2.70
N ARG A 23 26.10 -36.56 3.48
CA ARG A 23 24.70 -36.85 3.07
C ARG A 23 23.70 -36.00 3.88
N GLY A 24 22.53 -35.69 3.31
CA GLY A 24 21.45 -34.91 3.94
C GLY A 24 21.34 -33.46 3.45
N ARG A 25 20.43 -32.68 4.05
CA ARG A 25 20.09 -31.29 3.67
C ARG A 25 21.28 -30.31 3.69
N ASN A 26 22.37 -30.68 4.38
CA ASN A 26 23.61 -29.89 4.53
C ASN A 26 24.85 -30.58 3.90
N ALA A 27 24.66 -31.52 2.95
CA ALA A 27 25.79 -32.20 2.31
C ALA A 27 26.74 -31.18 1.62
N GLY A 28 28.04 -31.29 1.89
CA GLY A 28 29.06 -30.32 1.47
C GLY A 28 29.38 -29.24 2.51
N GLY A 29 28.54 -29.01 3.51
CA GLY A 29 28.80 -28.07 4.61
C GLY A 29 29.86 -28.58 5.60
N GLN A 30 30.66 -27.67 6.16
CA GLN A 30 31.65 -27.95 7.19
C GLN A 30 31.09 -27.71 8.60
N PHE A 31 31.43 -28.58 9.53
CA PHE A 31 31.08 -28.48 10.95
C PHE A 31 32.24 -29.02 11.80
N TRP A 32 32.38 -28.55 13.03
CA TRP A 32 33.27 -29.13 14.03
C TRP A 32 32.66 -30.42 14.58
N GLY A 33 33.38 -31.54 14.51
CA GLY A 33 32.99 -32.83 15.07
C GLY A 33 33.94 -33.28 16.18
N CYS A 34 33.40 -33.83 17.27
CA CYS A 34 34.20 -34.32 18.40
C CYS A 34 35.24 -35.38 17.97
N THR A 35 36.46 -35.28 18.50
CA THR A 35 37.54 -36.28 18.25
C THR A 35 37.24 -37.64 18.87
N LYS A 36 36.43 -37.72 19.92
CA LYS A 36 36.00 -38.97 20.57
C LYS A 36 34.82 -39.65 19.85
N TYR A 37 34.49 -39.28 18.61
CA TYR A 37 33.48 -40.02 17.83
C TYR A 37 33.97 -41.46 17.56
N PRO A 38 33.16 -42.51 17.74
CA PRO A 38 31.70 -42.49 17.91
C PRO A 38 31.18 -42.43 19.37
N GLU A 39 32.05 -42.45 20.37
CA GLU A 39 31.70 -42.46 21.80
C GLU A 39 31.04 -41.14 22.25
N CYS A 40 31.43 -40.03 21.63
CA CYS A 40 30.78 -38.72 21.77
C CYS A 40 30.34 -38.20 20.40
N LYS A 41 29.07 -37.79 20.28
CA LYS A 41 28.45 -37.30 19.04
C LYS A 41 28.32 -35.77 18.97
N GLY A 42 29.04 -35.04 19.82
CA GLY A 42 29.00 -33.58 19.85
C GLY A 42 29.49 -32.96 18.54
N THR A 43 28.72 -32.00 18.03
CA THR A 43 29.02 -31.20 16.84
C THR A 43 28.80 -29.72 17.12
N LEU A 44 29.53 -28.85 16.41
CA LEU A 44 29.42 -27.40 16.48
C LEU A 44 29.45 -26.87 15.05
N ASP A 45 28.58 -25.94 14.69
CA ASP A 45 28.64 -25.31 13.37
C ASP A 45 29.85 -24.38 13.30
N VAL A 46 30.48 -24.32 12.14
CA VAL A 46 31.59 -23.39 11.89
C VAL A 46 30.93 -22.03 11.66
N GLY A 47 30.75 -21.27 12.75
CA GLY A 47 30.09 -19.97 12.70
C GLY A 47 30.70 -19.08 11.62
N SER A 48 29.82 -18.46 10.83
CA SER A 48 30.13 -17.24 10.09
C SER A 48 30.78 -16.22 11.04
N PRO A 49 31.75 -15.42 10.57
CA PRO A 49 32.47 -14.48 11.43
C PRO A 49 31.46 -13.60 12.17
N SER A 50 31.69 -13.41 13.46
CA SER A 50 31.06 -12.36 14.24
C SER A 50 31.50 -11.01 13.68
N GLU A 51 30.75 -10.51 12.70
CA GLU A 51 30.66 -9.07 12.47
C GLU A 51 29.73 -8.54 13.58
N ASP A 52 30.18 -7.48 14.25
CA ASP A 52 29.29 -6.55 14.90
C ASP A 52 28.22 -6.18 13.87
N VAL A 53 27.07 -6.83 13.98
CA VAL A 53 25.90 -6.49 13.17
C VAL A 53 25.46 -5.12 13.66
N GLU A 54 26.01 -4.07 13.03
CA GLU A 54 25.17 -2.93 12.67
C GLU A 54 23.88 -3.55 12.15
N ALA A 55 22.79 -3.39 12.91
CA ALA A 55 21.50 -3.91 12.53
C ALA A 55 21.23 -3.41 11.10
N GLU A 56 21.36 -4.30 10.12
CA GLU A 56 20.76 -4.05 8.81
C GLU A 56 19.32 -3.65 9.10
N PRO A 57 18.83 -2.51 8.58
CA PRO A 57 17.48 -2.08 8.84
C PRO A 57 16.56 -3.18 8.32
N THR A 58 16.03 -3.99 9.24
CA THR A 58 14.98 -4.95 8.93
C THR A 58 13.92 -4.17 8.19
N ALA A 59 13.65 -4.57 6.95
CA ALA A 59 12.58 -4.02 6.12
C ALA A 59 11.37 -3.75 7.01
N MET A 60 11.05 -2.47 7.20
CA MET A 60 10.11 -1.96 8.19
C MET A 60 8.72 -2.54 7.86
N THR A 61 8.33 -3.64 8.50
CA THR A 61 6.98 -4.19 8.35
C THR A 61 6.02 -3.30 9.13
N ASN A 62 5.57 -2.22 8.50
CA ASN A 62 4.73 -1.23 9.16
C ASN A 62 3.27 -1.68 9.17
N ARG A 63 2.74 -1.90 10.37
CA ARG A 63 1.29 -1.91 10.63
C ARG A 63 0.70 -0.64 10.04
N ALA A 64 -0.43 -0.78 9.34
CA ALA A 64 -1.11 0.41 8.83
C ALA A 64 -1.75 1.20 9.97
N VAL A 65 -1.75 2.53 9.86
CA VAL A 65 -2.26 3.43 10.90
C VAL A 65 -3.30 4.39 10.34
N PRO A 66 -4.34 4.76 11.10
CA PRO A 66 -5.44 5.62 10.64
C PRO A 66 -5.05 7.11 10.70
N TRP A 67 -3.87 7.45 10.17
CA TRP A 67 -3.33 8.79 10.21
C TRP A 67 -4.07 9.71 9.22
N THR A 68 -5.06 10.44 9.73
CA THR A 68 -6.01 11.22 8.90
C THR A 68 -5.92 12.74 9.07
N ASP A 69 -5.15 13.25 10.02
CA ASP A 69 -5.13 14.68 10.38
C ASP A 69 -4.36 15.60 9.40
N GLY A 70 -3.73 15.04 8.36
CA GLY A 70 -2.96 15.82 7.36
C GLY A 70 -1.82 16.65 7.97
N THR A 71 -1.44 16.33 9.20
CA THR A 71 -0.48 16.96 10.12
C THR A 71 -0.80 18.36 10.66
N ALA A 72 -0.95 19.41 9.86
CA ALA A 72 -1.15 20.77 10.41
C ALA A 72 -2.45 21.39 9.87
N ARG A 73 -3.15 22.17 10.70
CA ARG A 73 -4.43 22.79 10.31
C ARG A 73 -4.19 23.86 9.25
N ARG A 74 -4.94 23.78 8.16
CA ARG A 74 -4.94 24.75 7.06
C ARG A 74 -6.33 25.39 6.99
N GLU A 75 -6.42 26.69 7.26
CA GLU A 75 -7.72 27.39 7.19
C GLU A 75 -8.27 27.34 5.76
N GLY A 76 -9.53 26.93 5.61
CA GLY A 76 -10.16 26.76 4.30
C GLY A 76 -9.77 25.49 3.54
N TRP A 77 -9.03 24.56 4.15
CA TRP A 77 -8.62 23.32 3.52
C TRP A 77 -8.84 22.11 4.42
N ARG A 78 -9.14 20.96 3.80
CA ARG A 78 -9.09 19.64 4.44
C ARG A 78 -7.87 18.89 3.93
N THR A 79 -7.06 18.42 4.87
CA THR A 79 -5.78 17.78 4.58
C THR A 79 -5.73 16.36 5.12
N ARG A 80 -5.13 15.43 4.41
CA ARG A 80 -4.86 14.07 4.90
C ARG A 80 -3.63 13.46 4.22
N PHE A 81 -3.10 12.41 4.84
CA PHE A 81 -2.16 11.52 4.18
C PHE A 81 -2.88 10.35 3.55
N GLU A 82 -2.33 9.83 2.46
CA GLU A 82 -2.87 8.70 1.72
C GLU A 82 -1.74 7.80 1.23
N THR A 83 -2.03 6.52 1.02
CA THR A 83 -1.11 5.57 0.36
C THR A 83 -1.55 5.34 -1.09
N VAL A 84 -0.97 6.10 -2.01
CA VAL A 84 -1.17 6.08 -3.46
C VAL A 84 0.18 6.06 -4.21
N GLY A 85 0.76 4.88 -4.34
CA GLY A 85 1.92 4.67 -5.21
C GLY A 85 1.53 4.06 -6.56
N ALA A 86 2.52 3.94 -7.42
CA ALA A 86 2.39 3.30 -8.73
C ALA A 86 3.74 2.69 -9.14
N SER A 87 3.71 1.68 -10.00
CA SER A 87 4.90 1.06 -10.55
C SER A 87 4.75 0.69 -12.03
N LEU A 88 5.86 0.27 -12.63
CA LEU A 88 5.93 -0.31 -13.97
C LEU A 88 6.40 -1.76 -13.83
N ARG A 89 5.83 -2.67 -14.61
CA ARG A 89 6.03 -4.12 -14.45
C ARG A 89 7.45 -4.58 -14.74
N SER A 90 8.17 -3.86 -15.61
CA SER A 90 9.55 -4.20 -16.02
C SER A 90 10.61 -3.25 -15.47
N ILE A 91 10.24 -2.39 -14.55
CA ILE A 91 11.14 -1.40 -13.97
C ILE A 91 11.00 -1.48 -12.45
N SER A 92 12.03 -1.98 -11.80
CA SER A 92 12.09 -1.99 -10.33
C SER A 92 12.79 -0.73 -9.83
N VAL A 93 12.32 -0.19 -8.72
CA VAL A 93 13.03 0.84 -7.98
C VAL A 93 13.85 0.15 -6.89
N ASP A 94 15.17 0.31 -6.91
CA ASP A 94 16.07 -0.18 -5.86
C ASP A 94 15.81 0.61 -4.57
N GLY A 95 15.63 -0.11 -3.47
CA GLY A 95 15.19 0.44 -2.18
C GLY A 95 13.77 0.00 -1.85
N ASP A 96 13.14 0.69 -0.90
CA ASP A 96 11.76 0.43 -0.49
C ASP A 96 10.79 1.02 -1.53
N ALA A 97 10.22 0.15 -2.38
CA ALA A 97 9.26 0.52 -3.42
C ALA A 97 8.01 1.24 -2.87
N GLY A 98 7.76 1.19 -1.56
CA GLY A 98 6.72 1.94 -0.86
C GLY A 98 7.11 3.39 -0.52
N LEU A 99 8.36 3.83 -0.70
CA LEU A 99 8.85 5.13 -0.21
C LEU A 99 8.14 6.37 -0.80
N LEU A 100 7.51 6.22 -1.96
CA LEU A 100 6.77 7.28 -2.67
C LEU A 100 5.27 6.97 -2.78
N SER A 101 4.86 5.88 -2.14
CA SER A 101 3.45 5.54 -2.04
C SER A 101 2.70 6.55 -1.17
N SER A 102 3.38 7.29 -0.31
CA SER A 102 2.72 8.31 0.49
C SER A 102 2.45 9.58 -0.32
N ALA A 103 1.24 10.11 -0.18
CA ALA A 103 0.88 11.42 -0.67
C ALA A 103 0.23 12.24 0.44
N TRP A 104 0.39 13.55 0.38
CA TRP A 104 -0.37 14.50 1.16
C TRP A 104 -1.37 15.19 0.26
N ILE A 105 -2.64 15.14 0.63
CA ILE A 105 -3.74 15.70 -0.18
C ILE A 105 -4.32 16.88 0.59
N ALA A 106 -4.47 18.01 -0.09
CA ALA A 106 -5.23 19.14 0.40
C ALA A 106 -6.37 19.46 -0.57
N ARG A 107 -7.60 19.41 -0.07
CA ARG A 107 -8.80 19.79 -0.80
C ARG A 107 -9.36 21.06 -0.18
N GLU A 108 -9.68 22.05 -1.01
CA GLU A 108 -10.33 23.28 -0.55
C GLU A 108 -11.69 22.95 0.10
N ASP A 109 -12.03 23.63 1.20
CA ASP A 109 -13.32 23.46 1.87
C ASP A 109 -14.28 24.57 1.44
N VAL A 110 -14.94 24.35 0.31
CA VAL A 110 -15.84 25.33 -0.31
C VAL A 110 -17.30 25.06 0.11
N PRO A 111 -17.94 25.91 0.93
CA PRO A 111 -19.27 25.62 1.51
C PRO A 111 -20.41 25.49 0.50
N SER A 112 -20.25 26.00 -0.73
CA SER A 112 -21.25 25.89 -1.79
C SER A 112 -21.34 24.50 -2.43
N TYR A 113 -20.37 23.63 -2.17
CA TYR A 113 -20.34 22.26 -2.70
C TYR A 113 -20.79 21.26 -1.63
N GLU A 114 -21.75 20.42 -1.99
CA GLU A 114 -22.24 19.36 -1.12
C GLU A 114 -21.48 18.05 -1.38
N PRO A 115 -21.13 17.28 -0.33
CA PRO A 115 -20.55 15.96 -0.50
C PRO A 115 -21.47 15.04 -1.30
N ALA A 116 -20.89 14.15 -2.10
CA ALA A 116 -21.65 13.23 -2.94
C ALA A 116 -22.58 12.30 -2.14
N ASP A 117 -23.64 11.83 -2.79
CA ASP A 117 -24.60 10.90 -2.21
C ASP A 117 -23.98 9.52 -1.87
N ALA A 118 -24.76 8.65 -1.22
CA ALA A 118 -24.28 7.36 -0.75
C ALA A 118 -23.84 6.40 -1.88
N ASP A 119 -24.47 6.46 -3.05
CA ASP A 119 -24.15 5.58 -4.17
C ASP A 119 -22.88 6.05 -4.88
N THR A 120 -22.76 7.36 -5.11
CA THR A 120 -21.54 7.98 -5.64
C THR A 120 -20.35 7.74 -4.72
N ARG A 121 -20.52 7.92 -3.40
CA ARG A 121 -19.46 7.61 -2.42
C ARG A 121 -19.07 6.13 -2.42
N ARG A 122 -20.00 5.22 -2.74
CA ARG A 122 -19.69 3.79 -2.88
C ARG A 122 -18.80 3.55 -4.09
N VAL A 123 -19.13 4.12 -5.25
CA VAL A 123 -18.29 4.02 -6.47
C VAL A 123 -16.91 4.61 -6.22
N VAL A 124 -16.85 5.81 -5.62
CA VAL A 124 -15.59 6.46 -5.25
C VAL A 124 -14.78 5.55 -4.33
N GLY A 125 -15.38 5.03 -3.25
CA GLY A 125 -14.70 4.12 -2.32
C GLY A 125 -14.24 2.81 -2.98
N MET A 126 -15.03 2.25 -3.89
CA MET A 126 -14.65 1.05 -4.63
C MET A 126 -13.51 1.30 -5.62
N MET A 127 -13.51 2.43 -6.32
CA MET A 127 -12.38 2.81 -7.19
C MET A 127 -11.12 3.10 -6.35
N SER A 128 -11.24 3.80 -5.22
CA SER A 128 -10.15 4.02 -4.28
C SER A 128 -9.57 2.68 -3.78
N LYS A 129 -10.42 1.70 -3.46
CA LYS A 129 -9.99 0.32 -3.11
C LYS A 129 -9.08 -0.28 -4.17
N LEU A 130 -9.44 -0.13 -5.45
CA LEU A 130 -8.64 -0.65 -6.55
C LEU A 130 -7.30 0.09 -6.66
N LEU A 131 -7.27 1.42 -6.50
CA LEU A 131 -6.03 2.20 -6.50
C LEU A 131 -5.14 1.87 -5.29
N HIS A 132 -5.73 1.60 -4.12
CA HIS A 132 -5.02 1.32 -2.87
C HIS A 132 -4.68 -0.17 -2.67
N ARG A 133 -4.92 -1.05 -3.65
CA ARG A 133 -4.71 -2.51 -3.54
C ARG A 133 -3.29 -2.94 -3.14
N GLY A 134 -2.32 -2.07 -3.31
CA GLY A 134 -1.01 -2.21 -2.70
C GLY A 134 -0.31 -0.86 -2.54
N ALA A 135 0.93 -0.89 -2.07
CA ALA A 135 1.76 0.30 -1.91
C ALA A 135 2.13 0.91 -3.27
N ALA A 136 2.49 0.09 -4.25
CA ALA A 136 2.89 0.55 -5.59
C ALA A 136 2.30 -0.34 -6.71
N PRO A 137 0.97 -0.35 -6.90
CA PRO A 137 0.34 -1.15 -7.95
C PRO A 137 0.85 -0.79 -9.35
N PRO A 138 1.01 -1.78 -10.26
CA PRO A 138 1.44 -1.49 -11.61
C PRO A 138 0.37 -0.67 -12.35
N LEU A 139 0.82 0.18 -13.28
CA LEU A 139 -0.08 0.93 -14.15
C LEU A 139 -1.02 0.03 -14.94
N HIS A 140 -2.09 0.64 -15.45
CA HIS A 140 -2.91 0.01 -16.47
C HIS A 140 -2.03 -0.44 -17.65
N PRO A 141 -2.17 -1.68 -18.18
CA PRO A 141 -1.29 -2.19 -19.24
C PRO A 141 -1.20 -1.28 -20.48
N ASP A 142 -2.32 -0.67 -20.86
CA ASP A 142 -2.37 0.24 -22.02
C ASP A 142 -1.67 1.58 -21.72
N SER A 143 -1.82 2.14 -20.51
CA SER A 143 -1.08 3.35 -20.08
C SER A 143 0.42 3.06 -19.97
N GLU A 144 0.81 1.90 -19.42
CA GLU A 144 2.22 1.50 -19.34
C GLU A 144 2.85 1.33 -20.72
N ARG A 145 2.14 0.69 -21.66
CA ARG A 145 2.62 0.55 -23.04
C ARG A 145 2.81 1.92 -23.69
N TRP A 146 1.81 2.79 -23.59
CA TRP A 146 1.89 4.14 -24.15
C TRP A 146 3.07 4.92 -23.56
N LEU A 147 3.27 4.87 -22.23
CA LEU A 147 4.39 5.55 -21.56
C LEU A 147 5.74 5.06 -22.09
N LEU A 148 5.92 3.73 -22.16
CA LEU A 148 7.14 3.14 -22.68
C LEU A 148 7.38 3.53 -24.14
N GLU A 149 6.35 3.60 -24.98
CA GLU A 149 6.45 4.05 -26.36
C GLU A 149 6.81 5.53 -26.46
N ALA A 150 6.15 6.40 -25.68
CA ALA A 150 6.42 7.84 -25.62
C ALA A 150 7.85 8.15 -25.19
N LEU A 151 8.43 7.31 -24.32
CA LEU A 151 9.82 7.42 -23.85
C LEU A 151 10.84 6.69 -24.75
N GLY A 152 10.43 6.24 -25.94
CA GLY A 152 11.32 5.62 -26.93
C GLY A 152 11.70 4.16 -26.63
N LEU A 153 11.00 3.51 -25.69
CA LEU A 153 11.23 2.12 -25.26
C LEU A 153 10.31 1.11 -25.96
N GLY A 154 9.43 1.57 -26.87
CA GLY A 154 8.48 0.70 -27.56
C GLY A 154 9.12 -0.50 -28.29
N ALA A 155 10.28 -0.30 -28.91
CA ALA A 155 11.02 -1.37 -29.61
C ALA A 155 11.61 -2.44 -28.65
N GLU A 156 11.66 -2.17 -27.35
CA GLU A 156 12.11 -3.10 -26.32
C GLU A 156 10.95 -3.91 -25.73
N ILE A 157 9.70 -3.54 -26.00
CA ILE A 157 8.52 -4.27 -25.50
C ILE A 157 8.44 -5.63 -26.19
N VAL A 158 8.32 -6.69 -25.40
CA VAL A 158 8.14 -8.07 -25.85
C VAL A 158 6.79 -8.62 -25.40
N PRO A 159 6.08 -9.39 -26.23
CA PRO A 159 4.82 -10.01 -25.84
C PRO A 159 5.07 -11.10 -24.78
N SER A 160 4.11 -11.28 -23.88
CA SER A 160 4.14 -12.40 -22.93
C SER A 160 3.92 -13.73 -23.66
N LEU A 161 4.61 -14.78 -23.21
CA LEU A 161 4.40 -16.14 -23.68
C LEU A 161 3.18 -16.80 -23.00
N ALA A 162 2.66 -16.20 -21.92
CA ALA A 162 1.48 -16.71 -21.23
C ALA A 162 0.21 -16.36 -22.01
N PRO A 163 -0.66 -17.32 -22.36
CA PRO A 163 -1.88 -17.05 -23.10
C PRO A 163 -2.76 -15.99 -22.43
N GLY A 164 -3.14 -14.96 -23.19
CA GLY A 164 -4.00 -13.86 -22.74
C GLY A 164 -3.32 -12.88 -21.78
N ASP A 165 -2.02 -12.98 -21.50
CA ASP A 165 -1.28 -11.98 -20.74
C ASP A 165 -0.94 -10.77 -21.62
N ILE A 166 -1.51 -9.61 -21.28
CA ILE A 166 -1.37 -8.35 -22.01
C ILE A 166 -0.36 -7.39 -21.38
N ALA A 167 0.31 -7.80 -20.29
CA ALA A 167 1.29 -6.98 -19.60
C ALA A 167 2.42 -6.56 -20.55
N PRO A 168 2.70 -5.25 -20.71
CA PRO A 168 3.90 -4.80 -21.41
C PRO A 168 5.13 -5.25 -20.62
N ARG A 169 6.09 -5.87 -21.30
CA ARG A 169 7.36 -6.30 -20.70
C ARG A 169 8.53 -5.83 -21.51
N LEU A 170 9.53 -5.23 -20.86
CA LEU A 170 10.78 -4.89 -21.52
C LEU A 170 11.66 -6.14 -21.66
N ARG A 171 12.32 -6.28 -22.81
CA ARG A 171 13.29 -7.36 -23.06
C ARG A 171 14.38 -7.41 -21.98
N ARG A 172 14.79 -6.25 -21.48
CA ARG A 172 15.73 -6.09 -20.38
C ARG A 172 15.05 -5.29 -19.28
N PRO A 173 14.74 -5.89 -18.13
CA PRO A 173 14.24 -5.15 -16.98
C PRO A 173 15.22 -4.04 -16.61
N ARG A 174 14.68 -2.89 -16.20
CA ARG A 174 15.47 -1.74 -15.78
C ARG A 174 15.40 -1.57 -14.27
N ARG A 175 16.41 -0.94 -13.70
CA ARG A 175 16.45 -0.54 -12.29
C ARG A 175 16.57 0.96 -12.21
N LEU A 176 15.68 1.58 -11.45
CA LEU A 176 15.80 2.97 -11.01
C LEU A 176 16.37 2.97 -9.59
N THR A 177 17.18 3.97 -9.25
CA THR A 177 17.62 4.18 -7.86
C THR A 177 16.66 5.14 -7.15
N ALA A 178 16.61 5.12 -5.81
CA ALA A 178 15.82 6.10 -5.03
C ALA A 178 16.20 7.58 -5.33
N ALA A 179 17.44 7.82 -5.79
CA ALA A 179 17.89 9.10 -6.34
C ALA A 179 17.12 9.58 -7.60
N GLY A 180 16.45 8.66 -8.28
CA GLY A 180 15.61 8.90 -9.45
C GLY A 180 14.31 9.66 -9.19
N VAL A 181 13.96 9.89 -7.92
CA VAL A 181 12.59 10.26 -7.54
C VAL A 181 12.56 11.28 -6.40
N ARG A 182 13.43 12.28 -6.47
CA ARG A 182 13.50 13.32 -5.44
C ARG A 182 12.88 14.63 -5.89
N LEU A 183 12.29 15.34 -4.93
CA LEU A 183 11.57 16.60 -5.15
C LEU A 183 12.55 17.69 -5.58
N ALA A 184 12.19 18.52 -6.56
CA ALA A 184 12.94 19.76 -6.81
C ALA A 184 12.76 20.70 -5.59
N SER A 185 13.83 21.34 -5.13
CA SER A 185 13.75 22.28 -4.01
C SER A 185 13.27 23.64 -4.50
N GLU A 186 12.08 24.06 -4.08
CA GLU A 186 11.65 25.45 -4.16
C GLU A 186 11.89 26.16 -2.83
N GLN A 187 11.96 27.49 -2.89
CA GLN A 187 12.07 28.31 -1.68
C GLN A 187 10.80 28.16 -0.83
N LEU A 188 10.98 27.73 0.42
CA LEU A 188 9.86 27.57 1.33
C LEU A 188 9.37 28.92 1.86
N ASP A 189 8.16 29.28 1.45
CA ASP A 189 7.36 30.30 2.11
C ASP A 189 6.47 29.64 3.17
N LEU A 190 6.54 30.13 4.40
CA LEU A 190 5.86 29.54 5.55
C LEU A 190 4.51 30.23 5.78
N PRO A 191 3.38 29.50 5.74
CA PRO A 191 2.09 30.06 6.11
C PRO A 191 2.07 30.51 7.57
N GLU A 192 1.44 31.65 7.82
CA GLU A 192 1.19 32.15 9.17
C GLU A 192 0.35 31.15 9.98
N GLY A 193 0.74 30.89 11.24
CA GLY A 193 -0.01 30.02 12.15
C GLY A 193 0.08 28.51 11.85
N LEU A 194 0.95 28.09 10.92
CA LEU A 194 1.18 26.67 10.63
C LEU A 194 1.94 25.95 11.77
N LEU A 195 2.83 26.68 12.44
CA LEU A 195 3.72 26.20 13.51
C LEU A 195 3.31 26.80 14.86
N GLU A 196 3.67 26.15 15.96
CA GLU A 196 3.21 26.53 17.31
C GLU A 196 4.11 27.57 17.98
N SER A 197 5.36 27.73 17.52
CA SER A 197 6.35 28.61 18.14
C SER A 197 7.27 29.33 17.16
N SER A 198 7.83 30.48 17.59
CA SER A 198 8.85 31.20 16.83
C SER A 198 10.16 30.41 16.70
N ALA A 199 10.42 29.48 17.63
CA ALA A 199 11.58 28.60 17.57
C ALA A 199 11.41 27.54 16.46
N GLU A 200 10.22 26.99 16.28
CA GLU A 200 9.89 26.13 15.12
C GLU A 200 10.07 26.88 13.79
N GLU A 201 9.56 28.10 13.69
CA GLU A 201 9.82 28.94 12.50
C GLU A 201 11.32 29.18 12.28
N GLY A 202 12.06 29.46 13.35
CA GLY A 202 13.51 29.63 13.33
C GLY A 202 14.23 28.39 12.81
N PHE A 203 13.81 27.20 13.23
CA PHE A 203 14.38 25.93 12.78
C PHE A 203 14.15 25.71 11.30
N VAL A 204 12.93 25.98 10.82
CA VAL A 204 12.62 25.83 9.39
C VAL A 204 13.41 26.83 8.53
N ARG A 205 13.60 28.07 9.00
CA ARG A 205 14.47 29.05 8.33
C ARG A 205 15.93 28.60 8.32
N TRP A 206 16.42 28.02 9.41
CA TRP A 206 17.76 27.44 9.48
C TRP A 206 17.91 26.29 8.49
N LEU A 207 16.97 25.32 8.48
CA LEU A 207 16.99 24.19 7.56
C LEU A 207 16.95 24.65 6.10
N SER A 208 16.11 25.63 5.78
CA SER A 208 16.00 26.18 4.42
C SER A 208 17.28 26.89 3.95
N ARG A 209 18.09 27.42 4.87
CA ARG A 209 19.36 28.10 4.56
C ARG A 209 20.53 27.12 4.44
N GLU A 210 20.63 26.17 5.37
CA GLU A 210 21.78 25.27 5.47
C GLU A 210 21.59 23.96 4.66
N HIS A 211 20.35 23.49 4.51
CA HIS A 211 19.97 22.23 3.86
C HIS A 211 18.70 22.40 2.97
N PRO A 212 18.71 23.33 1.99
CA PRO A 212 17.53 23.64 1.17
C PRO A 212 16.93 22.41 0.44
N GLU A 213 17.75 21.42 0.11
CA GLU A 213 17.35 20.16 -0.53
C GLU A 213 16.48 19.26 0.34
N LEU A 214 16.48 19.44 1.66
CA LEU A 214 15.72 18.62 2.60
C LEU A 214 14.33 19.17 2.93
N VAL A 215 14.05 20.43 2.57
CA VAL A 215 12.80 21.11 2.91
C VAL A 215 11.58 20.45 2.27
N GLY A 216 11.75 19.85 1.10
CA GLY A 216 10.73 19.03 0.42
C GLY A 216 10.28 17.81 1.24
N TRP A 217 11.14 17.33 2.14
CA TRP A 217 10.94 16.10 2.92
C TRP A 217 10.58 16.35 4.38
N LEU A 218 10.34 17.61 4.75
CA LEU A 218 9.96 18.02 6.09
C LEU A 218 8.45 17.87 6.28
N ALA A 219 8.06 17.16 7.33
CA ALA A 219 6.69 17.08 7.82
C ALA A 219 6.62 17.65 9.26
N PRO A 220 5.74 18.64 9.52
CA PRO A 220 5.58 19.22 10.86
C PRO A 220 4.65 18.35 11.71
N GLN A 221 4.74 18.51 13.04
CA GLN A 221 3.74 18.04 14.00
C GLN A 221 3.35 16.57 13.84
N VAL A 222 4.30 15.69 13.52
CA VAL A 222 4.04 14.29 13.21
C VAL A 222 3.56 13.55 14.48
N PRO A 223 2.44 12.80 14.45
CA PRO A 223 1.99 12.02 15.59
C PRO A 223 2.96 10.89 15.96
N PHE A 224 3.62 11.07 17.10
CA PHE A 224 4.60 10.13 17.66
C PHE A 224 4.01 8.74 17.85
N ASP A 225 2.77 8.68 18.34
CA ASP A 225 2.07 7.44 18.64
C ASP A 225 1.73 6.64 17.38
N TRP A 226 1.50 7.30 16.23
CA TRP A 226 1.30 6.60 14.97
C TRP A 226 2.60 6.01 14.42
N LEU A 227 3.73 6.69 14.63
CA LEU A 227 5.04 6.11 14.32
C LEU A 227 5.26 4.85 15.16
N LEU A 228 5.10 4.92 16.48
CA LEU A 228 5.28 3.74 17.36
C LEU A 228 4.29 2.62 17.05
N LYS A 229 3.01 2.94 16.86
CA LYS A 229 1.97 1.93 16.58
C LYS A 229 2.20 1.23 15.25
N ALA A 230 2.69 1.94 14.24
CA ALA A 230 3.10 1.33 12.97
C ALA A 230 4.18 0.26 13.16
N HIS A 231 4.99 0.38 14.21
CA HIS A 231 6.01 -0.58 14.61
C HIS A 231 5.59 -1.51 15.76
N HIS A 232 4.28 -1.70 15.96
CA HIS A 232 3.71 -2.58 17.00
C HIS A 232 4.05 -2.20 18.45
N VAL A 233 4.44 -0.95 18.68
CA VAL A 233 4.64 -0.39 20.02
C VAL A 233 3.36 0.33 20.43
N GLU A 234 2.63 -0.23 21.39
CA GLU A 234 1.39 0.37 21.90
C GLU A 234 1.67 1.51 22.89
N THR A 235 0.93 2.61 22.76
CA THR A 235 1.04 3.78 23.64
C THR A 235 -0.35 4.26 24.08
N GLN A 236 -0.40 4.99 25.21
CA GLN A 236 -1.66 5.50 25.79
C GLN A 236 -1.83 7.01 25.62
N ALA A 237 -0.98 7.67 24.82
CA ALA A 237 -1.01 9.12 24.63
C ALA A 237 -1.31 9.47 23.16
N CYS A 238 -1.54 10.77 22.90
CA CYS A 238 -1.61 11.35 21.56
C CYS A 238 -0.67 12.57 21.53
N ARG A 239 0.64 12.29 21.41
CA ARG A 239 1.72 13.28 21.36
C ARG A 239 2.21 13.44 19.94
N ARG A 240 2.78 14.60 19.66
CA ARG A 240 3.37 14.95 18.36
C ARG A 240 4.83 15.31 18.56
N CYS A 241 5.64 15.03 17.55
CA CYS A 241 6.98 15.57 17.41
C CYS A 241 6.92 16.85 16.59
N ASP A 242 7.81 17.80 16.86
CA ASP A 242 7.82 19.08 16.15
C ASP A 242 8.07 18.88 14.66
N PHE A 243 9.07 18.07 14.30
CA PHE A 243 9.40 17.78 12.90
C PHE A 243 9.84 16.35 12.65
N MET A 244 9.55 15.87 11.45
CA MET A 244 10.15 14.68 10.85
C MET A 244 10.75 15.04 9.50
N ILE A 245 11.98 14.58 9.25
CA ILE A 245 12.63 14.63 7.94
C ILE A 245 12.79 13.18 7.46
N ARG A 246 12.16 12.86 6.33
CA ARG A 246 12.28 11.52 5.72
C ARG A 246 12.53 11.67 4.22
N VAL A 247 13.78 11.47 3.86
CA VAL A 247 14.22 11.41 2.48
C VAL A 247 14.10 9.96 1.98
N PRO A 248 13.57 9.69 0.76
CA PRO A 248 13.54 8.35 0.20
C PRO A 248 14.91 7.67 0.25
N GLY A 249 14.93 6.39 0.63
CA GLY A 249 16.15 5.58 0.76
C GLY A 249 16.93 5.78 2.06
N ASN A 250 16.54 6.75 2.90
CA ASN A 250 17.25 7.07 4.14
C ASN A 250 16.36 6.83 5.37
N ALA A 251 16.94 6.46 6.52
CA ALA A 251 16.23 6.36 7.80
C ALA A 251 15.55 7.69 8.19
N PRO A 252 14.35 7.68 8.83
CA PRO A 252 13.68 8.92 9.19
C PRO A 252 14.40 9.56 10.38
N ILE A 253 14.38 10.88 10.41
CA ILE A 253 14.91 11.69 11.50
C ILE A 253 13.76 12.46 12.14
N VAL A 254 13.68 12.41 13.47
CA VAL A 254 12.79 13.26 14.27
C VAL A 254 13.59 14.38 14.89
N VAL A 255 13.03 15.59 14.88
CA VAL A 255 13.61 16.76 15.54
C VAL A 255 12.58 17.31 16.53
N GLU A 256 13.03 17.52 17.76
CA GLU A 256 12.26 18.15 18.84
C GLU A 256 12.99 19.44 19.27
N ILE A 257 12.24 20.52 19.46
CA ILE A 257 12.73 21.83 19.86
C ILE A 257 12.38 22.07 21.32
N ASP A 258 13.38 21.97 22.18
CA ASP A 258 13.19 22.13 23.62
C ASP A 258 13.16 23.62 24.00
N GLY A 259 12.03 24.05 24.60
CA GLY A 259 11.96 25.26 25.42
C GLY A 259 12.61 25.04 26.80
N GLY A 260 13.03 26.09 27.52
CA GLY A 260 13.71 25.95 28.82
C GLY A 260 12.94 25.04 29.80
N GLN A 261 13.48 23.85 30.10
CA GLN A 261 12.70 22.74 30.69
C GLN A 261 12.69 22.66 32.23
N HIS A 262 11.59 22.11 32.78
CA HIS A 262 11.44 21.62 34.16
C HIS A 262 11.79 20.12 34.28
N GLN A 263 12.39 19.71 35.40
CA GLN A 263 12.92 18.36 35.67
C GLN A 263 11.98 17.16 35.44
N ALA A 264 10.65 17.35 35.45
CA ALA A 264 9.68 16.27 35.26
C ALA A 264 9.50 15.82 33.80
N GLN A 265 9.85 16.67 32.82
CA GLN A 265 9.77 16.34 31.38
C GLN A 265 10.97 15.51 30.89
N ILE A 266 12.13 15.60 31.56
CA ILE A 266 13.38 14.95 31.15
C ILE A 266 13.26 13.41 31.14
N LEU A 267 12.63 12.82 32.16
CA LEU A 267 12.47 11.35 32.25
C LEU A 267 11.48 10.79 31.21
N THR A 268 10.45 11.56 30.84
CA THR A 268 9.53 11.18 29.76
C THR A 268 10.18 11.30 28.38
N ASP A 269 11.21 12.13 28.26
CA ASP A 269 11.89 12.44 27.01
C ASP A 269 12.93 11.38 26.65
N GLU A 270 13.73 10.93 27.62
CA GLU A 270 14.65 9.80 27.44
C GLU A 270 13.93 8.49 27.08
N GLN A 271 12.76 8.25 27.68
CA GLN A 271 11.94 7.09 27.34
C GLN A 271 11.44 7.16 25.90
N ARG A 272 11.03 8.35 25.42
CA ARG A 272 10.58 8.54 24.03
C ARG A 272 11.69 8.29 23.05
N ASP A 273 12.87 8.83 23.30
CA ASP A 273 14.04 8.68 22.43
C ASP A 273 14.49 7.21 22.38
N THR A 274 14.38 6.50 23.51
CA THR A 274 14.63 5.06 23.57
C THR A 274 13.63 4.29 22.72
N LEU A 275 12.34 4.60 22.78
CA LEU A 275 11.31 3.93 21.97
C LEU A 275 11.48 4.21 20.46
N MET A 276 11.81 5.45 20.08
CA MET A 276 12.11 5.80 18.69
C MET A 276 13.36 5.07 18.18
N SER A 277 14.41 5.04 18.99
CA SER A 277 15.63 4.31 18.66
C SER A 277 15.39 2.81 18.46
N GLN A 278 14.53 2.20 19.29
CA GLN A 278 14.13 0.78 19.15
C GLN A 278 13.44 0.49 17.81
N ILE A 279 12.74 1.48 17.23
CA ILE A 279 12.08 1.34 15.92
C ILE A 279 12.93 1.92 14.76
N GLY A 280 14.20 2.23 15.01
CA GLY A 280 15.15 2.71 13.99
C GLY A 280 14.99 4.19 13.61
N ILE A 281 14.28 4.98 14.42
CA ILE A 281 14.09 6.42 14.21
C ILE A 281 15.00 7.18 15.18
N ARG A 282 15.86 8.04 14.64
CA ARG A 282 16.76 8.87 15.47
C ARG A 282 16.08 10.18 15.84
N THR A 283 16.04 10.49 17.14
CA THR A 283 15.55 11.77 17.65
C THR A 283 16.71 12.72 17.93
N PHE A 284 16.62 13.96 17.46
CA PHE A 284 17.54 15.04 17.77
C PHE A 284 16.80 16.12 18.54
N ARG A 285 17.34 16.49 19.70
CA ARG A 285 16.80 17.57 20.54
C ARG A 285 17.67 18.80 20.38
N VAL A 286 17.07 19.91 19.97
CA VAL A 286 17.76 21.18 19.79
C VAL A 286 17.09 22.22 20.68
N THR A 287 17.87 23.05 21.36
CA THR A 287 17.28 24.11 22.18
C THR A 287 16.84 25.30 21.34
N ALA A 288 15.78 26.01 21.77
CA ALA A 288 15.36 27.25 21.11
C ALA A 288 16.51 28.27 20.96
N HIS A 289 17.42 28.35 21.95
CA HIS A 289 18.59 29.22 21.90
C HIS A 289 19.58 28.83 20.78
N GLU A 290 19.85 27.55 20.57
CA GLU A 290 20.72 27.09 19.48
C GLU A 290 20.10 27.37 18.11
N VAL A 291 18.77 27.21 17.99
CA VAL A 291 18.02 27.55 16.78
C VAL A 291 18.10 29.04 16.49
N ASP A 292 17.84 29.90 17.49
CA ASP A 292 17.91 31.36 17.36
C ASP A 292 19.32 31.84 17.01
N ALA A 293 20.35 31.22 17.59
CA ALA A 293 21.75 31.51 17.28
C ALA A 293 22.18 30.95 15.91
N GLY A 294 21.43 29.99 15.34
CA GLY A 294 21.78 29.25 14.13
C GLY A 294 23.01 28.34 14.28
N GLN A 295 23.47 28.10 15.51
CA GLN A 295 24.65 27.31 15.83
C GLN A 295 24.56 26.76 17.25
N GLY A 296 25.21 25.60 17.49
CA GLY A 296 25.25 24.97 18.80
C GLY A 296 25.64 23.50 18.72
N PRO A 297 26.07 22.88 19.84
CA PRO A 297 26.50 21.49 19.84
C PRO A 297 25.46 20.51 19.31
N ALA A 298 24.17 20.68 19.65
CA ALA A 298 23.12 19.78 19.19
C ALA A 298 22.79 20.00 17.71
N LEU A 299 22.75 21.27 17.29
CA LEU A 299 22.50 21.65 15.91
C LEU A 299 23.63 21.20 14.96
N GLU A 300 24.89 21.22 15.42
CA GLU A 300 26.04 20.67 14.69
C GLU A 300 25.96 19.14 14.53
N VAL A 301 25.49 18.42 15.55
CA VAL A 301 25.27 16.97 15.48
C VAL A 301 24.14 16.64 14.49
N LEU A 302 23.04 17.40 14.54
CA LEU A 302 21.95 17.28 13.56
C LEU A 302 22.46 17.57 12.15
N SER A 303 23.14 18.70 11.93
CA SER A 303 23.68 19.09 10.62
C SER A 303 24.61 18.02 10.03
N ARG A 304 25.49 17.41 10.82
CA ARG A 304 26.33 16.28 10.37
C ARG A 304 25.50 15.07 9.94
N SER A 305 24.40 14.78 10.63
CA SER A 305 23.50 13.68 10.28
C SER A 305 22.71 13.99 9.00
N LEU A 306 22.26 15.24 8.82
CA LEU A 306 21.58 15.69 7.60
C LEU A 306 22.51 15.64 6.37
N ASN A 307 23.77 16.06 6.50
CA ASN A 307 24.78 15.97 5.43
C ASN A 307 25.11 14.54 4.99
N SER A 308 24.76 13.54 5.80
CA SER A 308 24.96 12.12 5.45
C SER A 308 23.82 11.52 4.63
N LEU A 309 22.70 12.26 4.49
CA LEU A 309 21.58 11.83 3.68
C LEU A 309 21.98 11.95 2.21
N ASP A 310 21.79 10.87 1.46
CA ASP A 310 21.85 10.96 0.00
C ASP A 310 20.64 11.78 -0.46
N VAL A 311 20.83 12.83 -1.28
CA VAL A 311 19.78 13.73 -1.81
C VAL A 311 19.90 13.98 -3.33
N GLU A 312 20.73 13.24 -4.07
CA GLU A 312 20.87 13.47 -5.52
C GLU A 312 19.54 13.23 -6.27
N SER A 313 19.08 14.20 -7.06
CA SER A 313 17.81 14.17 -7.80
C SER A 313 18.01 13.97 -9.29
N THR A 314 17.12 13.21 -9.91
CA THR A 314 16.90 13.23 -11.36
C THR A 314 15.41 13.27 -11.66
N ASP A 315 15.01 14.09 -12.62
CA ASP A 315 13.62 14.18 -13.09
C ASP A 315 13.38 13.05 -14.11
N ASP A 316 13.18 11.83 -13.60
CA ASP A 316 12.94 10.66 -14.46
C ASP A 316 11.43 10.45 -14.66
N ALA A 317 10.98 10.67 -15.89
CA ALA A 317 9.60 10.41 -16.30
C ALA A 317 9.15 8.96 -16.04
N LEU A 318 10.07 7.98 -16.02
CA LEU A 318 9.76 6.59 -15.69
C LEU A 318 9.39 6.42 -14.21
N ALA A 319 9.82 7.32 -13.33
CA ALA A 319 9.45 7.33 -11.93
C ALA A 319 8.19 8.16 -11.66
N TRP A 320 8.13 9.39 -12.17
CA TRP A 320 7.08 10.33 -11.80
C TRP A 320 5.78 10.15 -12.57
N ALA A 321 5.81 9.79 -13.85
CA ALA A 321 4.59 9.67 -14.65
C ALA A 321 3.62 8.60 -14.10
N PRO A 322 4.08 7.40 -13.65
CA PRO A 322 3.20 6.44 -13.01
C PRO A 322 2.53 6.97 -11.74
N ILE A 323 3.30 7.65 -10.89
CA ILE A 323 2.82 8.19 -9.63
C ILE A 323 1.78 9.29 -9.90
N HIS A 324 2.06 10.17 -10.87
CA HIS A 324 1.19 11.30 -11.18
C HIS A 324 -0.15 10.88 -11.79
N VAL A 325 -0.20 9.87 -12.66
CA VAL A 325 -1.49 9.39 -13.18
C VAL A 325 -2.35 8.76 -12.08
N HIS A 326 -1.77 8.01 -11.13
CA HIS A 326 -2.52 7.48 -9.98
C HIS A 326 -3.01 8.61 -9.06
N ARG A 327 -2.19 9.64 -8.83
CA ARG A 327 -2.57 10.82 -8.04
C ARG A 327 -3.64 11.66 -8.73
N LEU A 328 -3.60 11.77 -10.05
CA LEU A 328 -4.66 12.38 -10.85
C LEU A 328 -5.96 11.59 -10.68
N ALA A 329 -5.92 10.25 -10.84
CA ALA A 329 -7.09 9.40 -10.61
C ALA A 329 -7.66 9.59 -9.19
N LEU A 330 -6.81 9.65 -8.17
CA LEU A 330 -7.22 9.93 -6.79
C LEU A 330 -7.80 11.34 -6.61
N ALA A 331 -7.22 12.35 -7.22
CA ALA A 331 -7.74 13.73 -7.15
C ALA A 331 -9.08 13.88 -7.88
N LEU A 332 -9.30 13.15 -8.97
CA LEU A 332 -10.62 13.05 -9.62
C LEU A 332 -11.64 12.42 -8.65
N LEU A 333 -11.28 11.34 -7.97
CA LEU A 333 -12.14 10.70 -6.96
C LEU A 333 -12.45 11.62 -5.78
N GLU A 334 -11.45 12.37 -5.30
CA GLU A 334 -11.65 13.39 -4.27
C GLU A 334 -12.64 14.47 -4.73
N SER A 335 -12.47 14.94 -5.98
CA SER A 335 -13.32 15.97 -6.59
C SER A 335 -14.76 15.48 -6.80
N VAL A 336 -14.95 14.23 -7.21
CA VAL A 336 -16.27 13.60 -7.29
C VAL A 336 -16.89 13.46 -5.91
N GLY A 337 -16.14 12.93 -4.94
CA GLY A 337 -16.60 12.72 -3.56
C GLY A 337 -17.02 14.01 -2.86
N SER A 338 -16.37 15.13 -3.19
CA SER A 338 -16.71 16.46 -2.68
C SER A 338 -17.73 17.23 -3.51
N GLY A 339 -18.23 16.66 -4.61
CA GLY A 339 -19.17 17.31 -5.51
C GLY A 339 -18.59 18.37 -6.43
N PHE A 340 -17.27 18.56 -6.48
CA PHE A 340 -16.61 19.49 -7.43
C PHE A 340 -16.77 19.02 -8.87
N LEU A 341 -16.68 17.71 -9.08
CA LEU A 341 -16.98 17.07 -10.35
C LEU A 341 -18.32 16.32 -10.25
N ALA A 342 -19.28 16.75 -11.06
CA ALA A 342 -20.60 16.16 -11.15
C ALA A 342 -21.14 16.28 -12.58
N GLY A 343 -22.09 15.42 -12.93
CA GLY A 343 -22.70 15.40 -14.26
C GLY A 343 -21.84 14.71 -15.32
N ASP A 344 -22.29 14.81 -16.57
CA ASP A 344 -21.82 13.99 -17.69
C ASP A 344 -20.57 14.55 -18.41
N ARG A 345 -20.02 15.66 -17.90
CA ARG A 345 -18.92 16.39 -18.53
C ARG A 345 -18.05 17.05 -17.48
N TRP A 346 -16.74 16.78 -17.52
CA TRP A 346 -15.76 17.38 -16.61
C TRP A 346 -14.73 18.18 -17.38
N VAL A 347 -14.45 19.40 -16.90
CA VAL A 347 -13.34 20.23 -17.37
C VAL A 347 -12.42 20.48 -16.18
N ILE A 348 -11.18 20.03 -16.28
CA ILE A 348 -10.21 20.07 -15.19
C ILE A 348 -9.04 20.95 -15.63
N GLU A 349 -8.71 21.96 -14.83
CA GLU A 349 -7.40 22.60 -14.94
C GLU A 349 -6.38 21.69 -14.27
N LEU A 350 -5.38 21.23 -15.03
CA LEU A 350 -4.33 20.35 -14.53
C LEU A 350 -3.00 21.09 -14.49
N HIS A 351 -2.32 20.96 -13.37
CA HIS A 351 -0.90 21.26 -13.23
C HIS A 351 -0.16 19.95 -12.93
N ASP A 352 0.50 19.39 -13.94
CA ASP A 352 1.39 18.24 -13.83
C ASP A 352 2.78 18.61 -14.40
N PRO A 353 3.83 18.71 -13.55
CA PRO A 353 5.16 19.07 -14.01
C PRO A 353 5.77 18.04 -14.97
N THR A 354 5.25 16.80 -15.01
CA THR A 354 5.71 15.79 -15.97
C THR A 354 5.09 15.97 -17.36
N GLY A 355 3.93 16.64 -17.45
CA GLY A 355 3.13 16.76 -18.68
C GLY A 355 2.62 15.43 -19.25
N LEU A 356 2.59 14.36 -18.44
CA LEU A 356 2.28 13.00 -18.91
C LEU A 356 1.00 12.44 -18.28
N ALA A 357 0.56 12.90 -17.10
CA ALA A 357 -0.60 12.36 -16.41
C ALA A 357 -1.89 12.50 -17.24
N ALA A 358 -2.06 13.64 -17.92
CA ALA A 358 -3.20 13.86 -18.82
C ALA A 358 -3.28 12.82 -19.93
N GLN A 359 -2.15 12.35 -20.46
CA GLN A 359 -2.09 11.38 -21.55
C GLN A 359 -2.34 9.93 -21.08
N LEU A 360 -2.09 9.67 -19.79
CA LEU A 360 -2.15 8.33 -19.21
C LEU A 360 -3.49 8.01 -18.56
N ILE A 361 -4.36 9.00 -18.34
CA ILE A 361 -5.56 8.89 -17.49
C ILE A 361 -6.72 8.13 -18.15
N GLY A 362 -6.80 8.07 -19.48
CA GLY A 362 -7.92 7.47 -20.23
C GLY A 362 -8.34 6.08 -19.71
N PRO A 363 -7.43 5.10 -19.56
CA PRO A 363 -7.78 3.80 -19.01
C PRO A 363 -8.30 3.80 -17.56
N TYR A 364 -7.93 4.79 -16.75
CA TYR A 364 -8.45 4.95 -15.38
C TYR A 364 -9.87 5.53 -15.38
N LEU A 365 -10.21 6.38 -16.35
CA LEU A 365 -11.61 6.77 -16.60
C LEU A 365 -12.45 5.55 -17.01
N GLY A 366 -11.85 4.65 -17.81
CA GLY A 366 -12.43 3.35 -18.14
C GLY A 366 -12.69 2.47 -16.91
N MET A 367 -11.72 2.38 -16.00
CA MET A 367 -11.91 1.70 -14.72
C MET A 367 -13.05 2.33 -13.90
N LEU A 368 -13.13 3.65 -13.83
CA LEU A 368 -14.21 4.35 -13.12
C LEU A 368 -15.58 4.02 -13.72
N ASP A 369 -15.72 4.04 -15.05
CA ASP A 369 -16.96 3.66 -15.76
C ASP A 369 -17.34 2.20 -15.50
N ALA A 370 -16.37 1.29 -15.49
CA ALA A 370 -16.61 -0.11 -15.16
C ALA A 370 -17.13 -0.28 -13.72
N VAL A 371 -16.54 0.42 -12.73
CA VAL A 371 -17.02 0.38 -11.34
C VAL A 371 -18.41 1.04 -11.21
N ASP A 372 -18.64 2.17 -11.86
CA ASP A 372 -19.93 2.89 -11.85
C ASP A 372 -21.08 2.00 -12.39
N ARG A 373 -20.84 1.31 -13.50
CA ARG A 373 -21.81 0.36 -14.08
C ARG A 373 -22.04 -0.84 -13.18
N LEU A 374 -20.98 -1.39 -12.61
CA LEU A 374 -21.07 -2.53 -11.70
C LEU A 374 -21.94 -2.22 -10.48
N TRP A 375 -21.85 -1.01 -9.96
CA TRP A 375 -22.57 -0.58 -8.75
C TRP A 375 -23.87 0.18 -9.03
N GLY A 376 -24.22 0.38 -10.30
CA GLY A 376 -25.56 0.79 -10.74
C GLY A 376 -25.91 2.26 -10.54
N SER A 377 -24.97 3.13 -10.18
CA SER A 377 -25.21 4.58 -10.08
C SER A 377 -25.36 5.26 -11.44
N ARG A 378 -24.68 4.75 -12.48
CA ARG A 378 -24.77 5.19 -13.90
C ARG A 378 -24.70 6.71 -14.11
N GLY A 379 -23.95 7.41 -13.25
CA GLY A 379 -23.90 8.87 -13.24
C GLY A 379 -22.62 9.43 -12.63
N VAL A 380 -21.67 8.58 -12.29
CA VAL A 380 -20.38 8.97 -11.73
C VAL A 380 -19.35 9.13 -12.84
N ALA A 381 -19.30 8.20 -13.79
CA ALA A 381 -18.37 8.29 -14.91
C ALA A 381 -18.95 9.17 -16.05
N PRO A 382 -18.28 10.27 -16.42
CA PRO A 382 -18.78 11.23 -17.40
C PRO A 382 -18.62 10.73 -18.83
N SER A 383 -19.45 11.21 -19.77
CA SER A 383 -19.25 10.94 -21.19
C SER A 383 -18.08 11.71 -21.80
N LEU A 384 -17.67 12.83 -21.20
CA LEU A 384 -16.58 13.66 -21.69
C LEU A 384 -15.72 14.22 -20.55
N VAL A 385 -14.40 14.07 -20.66
CA VAL A 385 -13.42 14.68 -19.75
C VAL A 385 -12.47 15.54 -20.58
N VAL A 386 -12.21 16.76 -20.13
CA VAL A 386 -11.23 17.66 -20.74
C VAL A 386 -10.24 18.11 -19.68
N LEU A 387 -8.96 17.85 -19.91
CA LEU A 387 -7.86 18.33 -19.08
C LEU A 387 -7.21 19.51 -19.80
N VAL A 388 -7.15 20.66 -19.13
CA VAL A 388 -6.56 21.90 -19.62
C VAL A 388 -5.24 22.11 -18.88
N GLU A 389 -4.13 22.12 -19.62
CA GLU A 389 -2.79 22.26 -19.06
C GLU A 389 -1.95 23.20 -19.93
N HIS A 390 -1.44 24.29 -19.35
CA HIS A 390 -0.63 25.30 -20.06
C HIS A 390 -1.25 25.79 -21.39
N GLY A 391 -2.58 25.86 -21.47
CA GLY A 391 -3.33 26.25 -22.67
C GLY A 391 -3.52 25.13 -23.70
N SER A 392 -2.90 23.96 -23.51
CA SER A 392 -3.19 22.73 -24.24
C SER A 392 -4.42 22.02 -23.67
N ARG A 393 -5.11 21.25 -24.50
CA ARG A 393 -6.27 20.46 -24.10
C ARG A 393 -6.10 19.01 -24.50
N THR A 394 -6.24 18.12 -23.52
CA THR A 394 -6.37 16.68 -23.73
C THR A 394 -7.81 16.30 -23.42
N SER A 395 -8.50 15.65 -24.35
CA SER A 395 -9.92 15.31 -24.19
C SER A 395 -10.12 13.80 -24.29
N TYR A 396 -11.08 13.27 -23.55
CA TYR A 396 -11.46 11.86 -23.56
C TYR A 396 -12.98 11.74 -23.62
N ALA A 397 -13.49 11.09 -24.67
CA ALA A 397 -14.90 10.76 -24.80
C ALA A 397 -15.12 9.27 -24.55
N ARG A 398 -16.16 8.94 -23.77
CA ARG A 398 -16.56 7.56 -23.56
C ARG A 398 -17.12 6.98 -24.87
N THR A 399 -16.43 5.99 -25.43
CA THR A 399 -16.80 5.34 -26.70
C THR A 399 -17.47 3.98 -26.49
N GLY A 400 -17.30 3.38 -25.31
CA GLY A 400 -17.89 2.11 -24.93
C GLY A 400 -17.77 1.86 -23.43
N ILE A 401 -18.19 0.67 -22.98
CA ILE A 401 -18.05 0.27 -21.57
C ILE A 401 -16.56 0.19 -21.23
N GLY A 402 -16.15 0.98 -20.24
CA GLY A 402 -14.76 1.05 -19.79
C GLY A 402 -13.76 1.57 -20.81
N THR A 403 -14.22 2.23 -21.89
CA THR A 403 -13.34 2.73 -22.96
C THR A 403 -13.52 4.23 -23.16
N TYR A 404 -12.40 4.96 -23.14
CA TYR A 404 -12.31 6.39 -23.39
C TYR A 404 -11.25 6.65 -24.44
N ASP A 405 -11.63 7.31 -25.52
CA ASP A 405 -10.74 7.65 -26.64
C ASP A 405 -10.68 9.16 -26.84
N GLU A 406 -9.64 9.64 -27.52
CA GLU A 406 -9.52 11.04 -27.87
C GLU A 406 -10.63 11.42 -28.89
N PRO A 407 -11.49 12.41 -28.58
CA PRO A 407 -12.57 12.80 -29.48
C PRO A 407 -12.03 13.62 -30.66
N THR A 408 -12.83 13.72 -31.72
CA THR A 408 -12.49 14.54 -32.90
C THR A 408 -12.52 16.03 -32.59
N ASP A 409 -13.41 16.45 -31.68
CA ASP A 409 -13.59 17.84 -31.27
C ASP A 409 -13.39 17.98 -29.76
N SER A 410 -12.68 19.03 -29.35
CA SER A 410 -12.58 19.45 -27.95
C SER A 410 -13.52 20.61 -27.67
N ILE A 411 -14.03 20.70 -26.45
CA ILE A 411 -14.93 21.77 -26.02
C ILE A 411 -14.14 22.93 -25.41
N ASP A 412 -14.68 24.13 -25.59
CA ASP A 412 -14.17 25.34 -24.95
C ASP A 412 -15.08 25.79 -23.82
N ALA A 413 -14.68 25.44 -22.60
CA ALA A 413 -15.41 25.77 -21.39
C ALA A 413 -14.45 26.05 -20.24
N ALA A 414 -14.95 26.81 -19.26
CA ALA A 414 -14.25 27.06 -18.02
C ALA A 414 -14.04 25.75 -17.23
N PRO A 415 -12.93 25.62 -16.49
CA PRO A 415 -12.72 24.51 -15.56
C PRO A 415 -13.77 24.45 -14.46
N ASP A 416 -14.17 23.23 -14.10
CA ASP A 416 -15.02 22.90 -12.97
C ASP A 416 -14.18 22.76 -11.68
N VAL A 417 -12.92 22.32 -11.80
CA VAL A 417 -11.97 22.11 -10.69
C VAL A 417 -10.52 22.30 -11.17
N ALA A 418 -9.64 22.76 -10.27
CA ALA A 418 -8.18 22.72 -10.45
C ALA A 418 -7.58 21.54 -9.70
N ILE A 419 -6.73 20.77 -10.37
CA ILE A 419 -5.94 19.68 -9.79
C ILE A 419 -4.47 20.00 -9.96
N ARG A 420 -3.71 20.02 -8.86
CA ARG A 420 -2.27 20.27 -8.86
C ARG A 420 -1.50 19.06 -8.33
N LEU A 421 -0.65 18.48 -9.17
CA LEU A 421 0.23 17.37 -8.83
C LEU A 421 1.63 17.92 -8.55
N GLU A 422 1.94 18.15 -7.28
CA GLU A 422 3.14 18.88 -6.86
C GLU A 422 4.17 17.90 -6.28
N ASN A 423 5.13 17.48 -7.11
CA ASN A 423 6.24 16.62 -6.69
C ASN A 423 7.49 17.40 -6.28
N ASN A 424 7.42 18.71 -6.13
CA ASN A 424 8.53 19.56 -5.69
C ASN A 424 8.23 20.26 -4.36
N LEU A 425 6.97 20.23 -3.90
CA LEU A 425 6.54 20.94 -2.69
C LEU A 425 6.19 19.97 -1.56
N SER A 426 6.63 20.31 -0.35
CA SER A 426 6.27 19.60 0.87
C SER A 426 4.92 20.07 1.43
N PRO A 427 4.33 19.32 2.39
CA PRO A 427 3.17 19.77 3.15
C PRO A 427 3.35 21.10 3.91
N MET A 428 4.57 21.65 4.00
CA MET A 428 4.85 22.96 4.62
C MET A 428 4.55 24.15 3.71
N HIS A 429 4.71 24.00 2.39
CA HIS A 429 4.59 25.12 1.46
C HIS A 429 3.19 25.73 1.48
N VAL A 430 3.11 27.01 1.15
CA VAL A 430 1.84 27.72 0.95
C VAL A 430 0.98 26.97 -0.07
N LEU A 431 -0.33 26.91 0.20
CA LEU A 431 -1.31 26.35 -0.73
C LEU A 431 -1.72 27.44 -1.74
N PRO A 432 -2.15 27.05 -2.95
CA PRO A 432 -2.59 28.02 -3.96
C PRO A 432 -3.62 28.99 -3.40
N THR A 433 -3.54 30.25 -3.80
CA THR A 433 -4.56 31.25 -3.49
C THR A 433 -5.88 30.90 -4.17
N ALA A 434 -6.99 31.41 -3.63
CA ALA A 434 -8.33 31.19 -4.16
C ALA A 434 -8.39 31.39 -5.69
N GLN A 435 -8.79 30.33 -6.37
CA GLN A 435 -9.02 30.27 -7.81
C GLN A 435 -10.52 30.51 -8.10
N PRO A 436 -10.92 30.82 -9.35
CA PRO A 436 -12.34 30.94 -9.69
C PRO A 436 -13.13 29.64 -9.51
N TRP A 437 -12.43 28.49 -9.47
CA TRP A 437 -12.96 27.15 -9.27
C TRP A 437 -12.26 26.46 -8.08
N PRO A 438 -12.91 25.48 -7.44
CA PRO A 438 -12.32 24.76 -6.30
C PRO A 438 -11.02 24.04 -6.67
N THR A 439 -10.13 23.89 -5.69
CA THR A 439 -8.80 23.28 -5.91
C THR A 439 -8.55 22.01 -5.08
N VAL A 440 -7.92 21.02 -5.71
CA VAL A 440 -7.31 19.83 -5.08
C VAL A 440 -5.80 19.84 -5.35
N VAL A 441 -5.01 19.73 -4.30
CA VAL A 441 -3.54 19.66 -4.35
C VAL A 441 -3.10 18.30 -3.85
N VAL A 442 -2.23 17.62 -4.59
CA VAL A 442 -1.61 16.36 -4.20
C VAL A 442 -0.09 16.55 -4.20
N ARG A 443 0.51 16.46 -3.01
CA ARG A 443 1.96 16.57 -2.81
C ARG A 443 2.59 15.23 -2.53
N SER A 444 3.83 15.07 -2.98
CA SER A 444 4.67 13.97 -2.52
C SER A 444 5.03 14.15 -1.05
N CYS A 445 5.01 13.05 -0.31
CA CYS A 445 5.65 12.96 1.00
C CYS A 445 6.30 11.58 1.13
N SER A 446 7.18 11.40 2.09
CA SER A 446 7.70 10.08 2.43
C SER A 446 7.38 9.83 3.90
N LEU A 447 6.38 8.99 4.16
CA LEU A 447 6.04 8.59 5.51
C LEU A 447 6.70 7.25 5.83
N PRO A 448 7.28 7.08 7.03
CA PRO A 448 7.81 5.81 7.47
C PRO A 448 6.68 4.87 7.94
N VAL A 449 5.45 5.03 7.47
CA VAL A 449 4.27 4.24 7.86
C VAL A 449 3.34 4.10 6.66
N ARG A 450 2.54 3.02 6.65
CA ARG A 450 1.43 2.87 5.70
C ARG A 450 0.15 3.45 6.30
N VAL A 451 -0.58 4.26 5.55
CA VAL A 451 -1.89 4.77 5.99
C VAL A 451 -2.95 3.69 5.75
N SER A 452 -3.76 3.40 6.77
CA SER A 452 -4.83 2.41 6.66
C SER A 452 -5.94 2.92 5.75
N ASP A 453 -6.45 2.03 4.90
CA ASP A 453 -7.54 2.37 3.97
C ASP A 453 -8.88 2.45 4.73
N PRO A 454 -9.65 3.55 4.61
CA PRO A 454 -10.92 3.68 5.30
C PRO A 454 -11.94 2.61 4.87
N PRO A 455 -12.86 2.18 5.76
CA PRO A 455 -13.90 1.24 5.41
C PRO A 455 -14.85 1.82 4.35
N ILE A 456 -15.17 1.01 3.33
CA ILE A 456 -16.05 1.40 2.22
C ILE A 456 -17.48 1.01 2.56
N GLY A 457 -18.41 1.97 2.53
CA GLY A 457 -19.84 1.69 2.68
C GLY A 457 -20.29 1.26 4.07
N GLY A 458 -19.43 1.38 5.09
CA GLY A 458 -19.70 1.00 6.47
C GLY A 458 -19.46 -0.47 6.79
N SER A 459 -20.05 -0.95 7.89
CA SER A 459 -19.92 -2.33 8.38
C SER A 459 -20.98 -3.28 7.82
N GLU A 460 -22.05 -2.75 7.23
CA GLU A 460 -23.14 -3.56 6.66
C GLU A 460 -22.76 -4.10 5.29
N ARG A 461 -23.14 -5.35 5.02
CA ARG A 461 -22.89 -5.95 3.72
C ARG A 461 -23.81 -5.37 2.67
N VAL A 462 -23.23 -4.98 1.54
CA VAL A 462 -23.95 -4.59 0.33
C VAL A 462 -23.47 -5.44 -0.83
N THR A 463 -24.41 -6.02 -1.57
CA THR A 463 -24.14 -6.81 -2.78
C THR A 463 -24.44 -5.98 -4.03
N VAL A 464 -23.90 -6.42 -5.16
CA VAL A 464 -24.33 -5.90 -6.46
C VAL A 464 -25.75 -6.44 -6.69
N ARG A 465 -26.75 -5.55 -6.61
CA ARG A 465 -28.16 -5.96 -6.52
C ARG A 465 -28.69 -6.66 -7.78
N THR A 466 -28.14 -6.35 -8.95
CA THR A 466 -28.54 -6.96 -10.22
C THR A 466 -27.38 -6.90 -11.20
N ILE A 467 -26.96 -8.06 -11.70
CA ILE A 467 -26.03 -8.14 -12.81
C ILE A 467 -26.80 -7.88 -14.11
N GLY A 468 -26.47 -6.76 -14.76
CA GLY A 468 -27.01 -6.41 -16.07
C GLY A 468 -26.14 -6.91 -17.22
N ASP A 469 -26.65 -6.75 -18.45
CA ASP A 469 -25.98 -7.17 -19.69
C ASP A 469 -24.56 -6.57 -19.86
N GLU A 470 -24.31 -5.41 -19.25
CA GLU A 470 -23.03 -4.68 -19.31
C GLU A 470 -21.96 -5.18 -18.31
N THR A 471 -22.36 -6.03 -17.37
CA THR A 471 -21.49 -6.49 -16.27
C THR A 471 -20.29 -7.30 -16.78
N PRO A 472 -20.44 -8.22 -17.75
CA PRO A 472 -19.31 -8.91 -18.36
C PRO A 472 -18.24 -7.95 -18.89
N GLU A 473 -18.61 -6.92 -19.66
CA GLU A 473 -17.63 -5.98 -20.22
C GLU A 473 -16.96 -5.15 -19.12
N ALA A 474 -17.71 -4.70 -18.12
CA ALA A 474 -17.15 -4.00 -16.96
C ALA A 474 -16.13 -4.88 -16.20
N LEU A 475 -16.44 -6.15 -16.00
CA LEU A 475 -15.52 -7.10 -15.34
C LEU A 475 -14.29 -7.38 -16.20
N VAL A 476 -14.42 -7.45 -17.53
CA VAL A 476 -13.25 -7.59 -18.44
C VAL A 476 -12.37 -6.35 -18.39
N CYS A 477 -12.94 -5.14 -18.36
CA CYS A 477 -12.20 -3.90 -18.18
C CYS A 477 -11.35 -3.94 -16.88
N LEU A 478 -11.98 -4.31 -15.76
CA LEU A 478 -11.29 -4.44 -14.49
C LEU A 478 -10.26 -5.59 -14.48
N LEU A 479 -10.53 -6.71 -15.15
CA LEU A 479 -9.59 -7.82 -15.29
C LEU A 479 -8.30 -7.38 -16.00
N ARG A 480 -8.45 -6.63 -17.09
CA ARG A 480 -7.31 -6.08 -17.86
C ARG A 480 -6.49 -5.14 -16.98
N ALA A 481 -7.15 -4.24 -16.25
CA ALA A 481 -6.49 -3.28 -15.37
C ALA A 481 -5.71 -3.96 -14.23
N LEU A 482 -6.35 -4.90 -13.54
CA LEU A 482 -5.85 -5.47 -12.29
C LEU A 482 -4.88 -6.65 -12.51
N PHE A 483 -5.17 -7.51 -13.48
CA PHE A 483 -4.44 -8.76 -13.68
C PHE A 483 -3.70 -8.83 -15.02
N ALA A 484 -3.80 -7.80 -15.86
CA ALA A 484 -3.25 -7.78 -17.21
C ALA A 484 -3.65 -9.03 -18.02
N LYS A 485 -4.91 -9.45 -17.89
CA LYS A 485 -5.47 -10.55 -18.69
C LYS A 485 -6.48 -10.03 -19.69
N GLN A 486 -6.41 -10.56 -20.91
CA GLN A 486 -7.26 -10.16 -22.03
C GLN A 486 -8.74 -10.48 -21.76
N ASP A 487 -9.03 -11.66 -21.24
CA ASP A 487 -10.39 -12.15 -21.00
C ASP A 487 -10.42 -13.25 -19.92
N PHE A 488 -11.61 -13.55 -19.39
CA PHE A 488 -11.86 -14.65 -18.48
C PHE A 488 -11.78 -16.00 -19.20
N ARG A 489 -11.39 -17.02 -18.45
CA ARG A 489 -11.49 -18.42 -18.88
C ARG A 489 -12.91 -18.96 -18.61
N PRO A 490 -13.31 -20.04 -19.31
CA PRO A 490 -14.63 -20.64 -19.14
C PRO A 490 -14.97 -20.92 -17.67
N GLY A 491 -16.17 -20.52 -17.25
CA GLY A 491 -16.71 -20.71 -15.89
C GLY A 491 -16.20 -19.73 -14.83
N GLN A 492 -15.20 -18.89 -15.11
CA GLN A 492 -14.74 -17.88 -14.15
C GLN A 492 -15.75 -16.73 -14.02
N LEU A 493 -16.18 -16.18 -15.15
CA LEU A 493 -17.12 -15.05 -15.19
C LEU A 493 -18.44 -15.40 -14.49
N ASP A 494 -19.04 -16.55 -14.83
CA ASP A 494 -20.29 -17.01 -14.24
C ASP A 494 -20.18 -17.09 -12.71
N ALA A 495 -19.10 -17.68 -12.19
CA ALA A 495 -18.86 -17.78 -10.76
C ALA A 495 -18.67 -16.41 -10.10
N ILE A 496 -17.95 -15.49 -10.73
CA ILE A 496 -17.79 -14.12 -10.22
C ILE A 496 -19.15 -13.44 -10.12
N CYS A 497 -19.99 -13.56 -11.16
CA CYS A 497 -21.33 -13.00 -11.17
C CYS A 497 -22.21 -13.52 -10.01
N GLU A 498 -22.24 -14.84 -9.78
CA GLU A 498 -22.96 -15.43 -8.64
C GLU A 498 -22.55 -14.80 -7.30
N LEU A 499 -21.24 -14.62 -7.08
CA LEU A 499 -20.69 -14.09 -5.85
C LEU A 499 -21.01 -12.59 -5.65
N LEU A 500 -20.97 -11.80 -6.73
CA LEU A 500 -21.28 -10.37 -6.69
C LEU A 500 -22.73 -10.10 -6.28
N GLU A 501 -23.64 -10.99 -6.67
CA GLU A 501 -25.06 -10.96 -6.26
C GLU A 501 -25.28 -11.52 -4.84
N GLY A 502 -24.20 -11.93 -4.16
CA GLY A 502 -24.23 -12.43 -2.79
C GLY A 502 -24.69 -13.88 -2.65
N ARG A 503 -24.63 -14.68 -3.72
CA ARG A 503 -24.99 -16.10 -3.68
C ARG A 503 -23.79 -16.96 -3.29
N ASP A 504 -24.08 -18.06 -2.60
CA ASP A 504 -23.09 -19.12 -2.39
C ASP A 504 -22.81 -19.83 -3.72
N CYS A 505 -21.55 -20.17 -3.97
CA CYS A 505 -21.14 -20.80 -5.22
C CYS A 505 -20.20 -21.98 -4.97
N THR A 506 -20.38 -23.08 -5.71
CA THR A 506 -19.41 -24.19 -5.76
C THR A 506 -18.82 -24.26 -7.15
N VAL A 507 -17.50 -24.17 -7.25
CA VAL A 507 -16.78 -24.17 -8.53
C VAL A 507 -15.95 -25.45 -8.64
N LEU A 508 -16.30 -26.25 -9.64
CA LEU A 508 -15.56 -27.44 -10.04
C LEU A 508 -14.82 -27.15 -11.35
N LEU A 509 -13.55 -26.75 -11.25
CA LEU A 509 -12.68 -26.48 -12.39
C LEU A 509 -11.35 -27.22 -12.23
N PRO A 510 -10.75 -27.74 -13.32
CA PRO A 510 -9.49 -28.48 -13.24
C PRO A 510 -8.36 -27.62 -12.66
N THR A 511 -7.31 -28.26 -12.16
CA THR A 511 -6.10 -27.55 -11.71
C THR A 511 -5.50 -26.76 -12.87
N GLY A 512 -5.01 -25.55 -12.59
CA GLY A 512 -4.49 -24.65 -13.62
C GLY A 512 -5.56 -23.89 -14.41
N ALA A 513 -6.86 -24.13 -14.18
CA ALA A 513 -7.94 -23.34 -14.80
C ALA A 513 -7.98 -21.87 -14.32
N GLY A 514 -7.26 -21.54 -13.24
CA GLY A 514 -7.24 -20.20 -12.67
C GLY A 514 -8.36 -19.96 -11.65
N LYS A 515 -8.66 -20.96 -10.80
CA LYS A 515 -9.72 -20.87 -9.78
C LYS A 515 -9.55 -19.65 -8.85
N SER A 516 -8.31 -19.31 -8.48
CA SER A 516 -8.05 -18.20 -7.57
C SER A 516 -8.54 -16.85 -8.09
N LEU A 517 -8.48 -16.63 -9.40
CA LEU A 517 -8.93 -15.37 -10.02
C LEU A 517 -10.39 -15.05 -9.69
N ILE A 518 -11.23 -16.07 -9.48
CA ILE A 518 -12.66 -15.90 -9.17
C ILE A 518 -12.85 -15.12 -7.87
N TYR A 519 -12.22 -15.57 -6.77
CA TYR A 519 -12.35 -14.86 -5.49
C TYR A 519 -11.53 -13.59 -5.43
N GLN A 520 -10.39 -13.55 -6.13
CA GLN A 520 -9.55 -12.35 -6.17
C GLN A 520 -10.31 -11.21 -6.86
N MET A 521 -10.96 -11.49 -7.98
CA MET A 521 -11.78 -10.52 -8.70
C MET A 521 -13.01 -10.11 -7.89
N ALA A 522 -13.80 -11.09 -7.41
CA ALA A 522 -15.02 -10.80 -6.64
C ALA A 522 -14.71 -10.04 -5.34
N GLY A 523 -13.63 -10.42 -4.63
CA GLY A 523 -13.18 -9.78 -3.40
C GLY A 523 -12.73 -8.33 -3.58
N LEU A 524 -12.13 -7.99 -4.73
CA LEU A 524 -11.78 -6.60 -5.08
C LEU A 524 -13.03 -5.79 -5.50
N CYS A 525 -14.00 -6.43 -6.14
CA CYS A 525 -15.21 -5.78 -6.63
C CYS A 525 -16.31 -5.57 -5.56
N LEU A 526 -16.17 -6.16 -4.38
CA LEU A 526 -17.10 -6.00 -3.25
C LEU A 526 -16.51 -5.15 -2.11
N PRO A 527 -17.29 -4.30 -1.41
CA PRO A 527 -16.83 -3.60 -0.23
C PRO A 527 -16.53 -4.60 0.87
N GLY A 528 -15.38 -4.46 1.54
CA GLY A 528 -14.97 -5.34 2.64
C GLY A 528 -13.74 -6.20 2.36
N ARG A 529 -13.57 -7.24 3.20
CA ARG A 529 -12.38 -8.10 3.25
C ARG A 529 -12.74 -9.56 2.93
N THR A 530 -11.90 -10.25 2.16
CA THR A 530 -12.10 -11.65 1.79
C THR A 530 -11.31 -12.56 2.72
N ILE A 531 -11.96 -13.59 3.28
CA ILE A 531 -11.29 -14.63 4.07
C ILE A 531 -11.14 -15.87 3.22
N ILE A 532 -9.93 -16.40 3.09
CA ILE A 532 -9.62 -17.61 2.32
C ILE A 532 -9.11 -18.69 3.25
N VAL A 533 -9.80 -19.83 3.26
CA VAL A 533 -9.36 -21.03 3.96
C VAL A 533 -8.62 -21.93 2.99
N ASP A 534 -7.34 -22.17 3.26
CA ASP A 534 -6.45 -22.99 2.44
C ASP A 534 -5.82 -24.10 3.32
N PRO A 535 -5.79 -25.37 2.86
CA PRO A 535 -5.25 -26.47 3.66
C PRO A 535 -3.71 -26.48 3.82
N ILE A 536 -2.95 -25.78 2.98
CA ILE A 536 -1.48 -25.92 2.92
C ILE A 536 -0.80 -24.55 3.01
N VAL A 537 0.10 -24.41 3.99
CA VAL A 537 0.85 -23.15 4.23
C VAL A 537 1.65 -22.70 2.99
N ALA A 538 2.27 -23.63 2.26
CA ALA A 538 3.00 -23.31 1.04
C ALA A 538 2.08 -22.74 -0.06
N LEU A 539 0.83 -23.21 -0.17
CA LEU A 539 -0.13 -22.64 -1.11
C LEU A 539 -0.54 -21.22 -0.70
N ILE A 540 -0.70 -20.96 0.60
CA ILE A 540 -0.96 -19.61 1.12
C ILE A 540 0.17 -18.64 0.71
N GLU A 541 1.43 -19.05 0.87
CA GLU A 541 2.59 -18.24 0.48
C GLU A 541 2.61 -17.99 -1.04
N ASP A 542 2.38 -19.04 -1.86
CA ASP A 542 2.27 -18.92 -3.31
C ASP A 542 1.13 -17.98 -3.76
N GLN A 543 -0.02 -17.99 -3.08
CA GLN A 543 -1.14 -17.10 -3.39
C GLN A 543 -0.83 -15.64 -3.04
N ILE A 544 -0.15 -15.39 -1.91
CA ILE A 544 0.25 -14.04 -1.49
C ILE A 544 1.29 -13.48 -2.47
N ASP A 545 2.30 -14.26 -2.84
CA ASP A 545 3.31 -13.87 -3.81
C ASP A 545 2.68 -13.62 -5.19
N GLY A 546 1.71 -14.45 -5.58
CA GLY A 546 0.92 -14.28 -6.80
C GLY A 546 0.13 -12.97 -6.81
N LEU A 547 -0.53 -12.60 -5.71
CA LEU A 547 -1.23 -11.32 -5.57
C LEU A 547 -0.25 -10.14 -5.60
N ALA A 548 0.87 -10.23 -4.87
CA ALA A 548 1.91 -9.21 -4.84
C ALA A 548 2.50 -8.94 -6.24
N SER A 549 2.66 -9.97 -7.07
CA SER A 549 3.13 -9.82 -8.47
C SER A 549 2.18 -9.02 -9.38
N HIS A 550 0.92 -8.86 -8.98
CA HIS A 550 -0.08 -8.00 -9.64
C HIS A 550 -0.25 -6.65 -8.90
N GLY A 551 0.62 -6.35 -7.95
CA GLY A 551 0.56 -5.14 -7.11
C GLY A 551 -0.54 -5.17 -6.04
N ILE A 552 -1.04 -6.36 -5.69
CA ILE A 552 -2.02 -6.55 -4.62
C ILE A 552 -1.27 -7.04 -3.39
N ASP A 553 -0.61 -6.13 -2.67
CA ASP A 553 0.18 -6.44 -1.48
C ASP A 553 -0.61 -6.27 -0.16
N ARG A 554 -1.86 -5.77 -0.22
CA ARG A 554 -2.80 -5.81 0.91
C ARG A 554 -3.38 -7.21 1.12
N ALA A 555 -2.51 -8.20 1.22
CA ALA A 555 -2.83 -9.60 1.50
C ALA A 555 -1.99 -10.09 2.68
N THR A 556 -2.57 -10.89 3.57
CA THR A 556 -1.85 -11.45 4.71
C THR A 556 -2.17 -12.92 4.91
N GLY A 557 -1.17 -13.68 5.33
CA GLY A 557 -1.26 -15.10 5.64
C GLY A 557 -1.06 -15.35 7.13
N ILE A 558 -2.02 -16.01 7.76
CA ILE A 558 -1.97 -16.35 9.19
C ILE A 558 -1.31 -17.73 9.34
N THR A 559 0.00 -17.79 9.08
CA THR A 559 0.81 -19.00 9.09
C THR A 559 1.61 -19.12 10.40
N ARG A 560 2.27 -20.27 10.62
CA ARG A 560 3.21 -20.42 11.75
C ARG A 560 4.41 -19.47 11.60
N GLU A 561 4.82 -19.21 10.37
CA GLU A 561 5.97 -18.35 10.08
C GLU A 561 5.64 -16.88 10.34
N SER A 562 4.51 -16.37 9.86
CA SER A 562 4.09 -14.99 10.18
C SER A 562 3.87 -14.80 11.68
N ASN A 563 3.34 -15.81 12.36
CA ASN A 563 3.21 -15.83 13.82
C ASN A 563 4.55 -15.82 14.56
N ARG A 564 5.61 -16.40 13.98
CA ARG A 564 6.97 -16.36 14.53
C ARG A 564 7.65 -15.00 14.28
N ARG A 565 7.44 -14.41 13.09
CA ARG A 565 8.01 -13.11 12.71
C ARG A 565 7.38 -11.94 13.47
N MET A 566 6.05 -11.91 13.60
CA MET A 566 5.31 -10.78 14.16
C MET A 566 4.86 -11.01 15.62
N GLY A 567 4.77 -12.27 16.05
CA GLY A 567 4.09 -12.64 17.30
C GLY A 567 2.58 -12.80 17.13
N GLY A 568 1.98 -13.70 17.92
CA GLY A 568 0.57 -14.08 17.75
C GLY A 568 -0.43 -12.96 18.04
N THR A 569 -0.15 -12.10 19.02
CA THR A 569 -1.03 -10.96 19.35
C THR A 569 -1.04 -9.91 18.26
N ALA A 570 0.13 -9.53 17.74
CA ALA A 570 0.25 -8.55 16.67
C ALA A 570 -0.43 -9.01 15.37
N LEU A 571 -0.32 -10.31 15.05
CA LEU A 571 -0.97 -10.92 13.90
C LEU A 571 -2.51 -10.90 14.01
N LEU A 572 -3.05 -11.17 15.20
CA LEU A 572 -4.49 -11.05 15.46
C LEU A 572 -4.96 -9.59 15.37
N GLN A 573 -4.16 -8.66 15.89
CA GLN A 573 -4.47 -7.24 15.81
C GLN A 573 -4.48 -6.75 14.35
N GLN A 574 -3.55 -7.20 13.52
CA GLN A 574 -3.54 -6.87 12.09
C GLN A 574 -4.83 -7.32 11.37
N VAL A 575 -5.39 -8.47 11.76
CA VAL A 575 -6.70 -8.92 11.25
C VAL A 575 -7.81 -8.01 11.76
N ALA A 576 -7.83 -7.71 13.07
CA ALA A 576 -8.83 -6.85 13.68
C ALA A 576 -8.84 -5.42 13.09
N ASP A 577 -7.66 -4.86 12.80
CA ASP A 577 -7.49 -3.55 12.15
C ASP A 577 -8.02 -3.51 10.71
N ALA A 578 -8.32 -4.67 10.13
CA ALA A 578 -8.97 -4.83 8.84
C ALA A 578 -8.23 -4.25 7.62
N ASP A 579 -6.91 -4.08 7.68
CA ASP A 579 -6.18 -3.39 6.61
C ASP A 579 -5.98 -4.25 5.34
N ALA A 580 -5.92 -5.58 5.49
CA ALA A 580 -5.70 -6.52 4.38
C ALA A 580 -7.00 -6.84 3.63
N TYR A 581 -7.02 -6.69 2.30
CA TYR A 581 -8.14 -7.10 1.44
C TYR A 581 -8.32 -8.62 1.40
N PHE A 582 -7.22 -9.37 1.50
CA PHE A 582 -7.23 -10.83 1.50
C PHE A 582 -6.57 -11.38 2.75
N VAL A 583 -7.29 -12.20 3.52
CA VAL A 583 -6.80 -12.86 4.73
C VAL A 583 -6.81 -14.37 4.51
N PHE A 584 -5.62 -14.94 4.33
CA PHE A 584 -5.44 -16.38 4.17
C PHE A 584 -5.25 -17.06 5.52
N VAL A 585 -5.96 -18.15 5.74
CA VAL A 585 -5.99 -18.84 7.04
C VAL A 585 -6.05 -20.36 6.86
N ALA A 586 -5.29 -21.08 7.68
CA ALA A 586 -5.42 -22.53 7.77
C ALA A 586 -6.74 -22.91 8.49
N PRO A 587 -7.40 -24.03 8.13
CA PRO A 587 -8.67 -24.43 8.72
C PRO A 587 -8.59 -24.64 10.24
N GLU A 588 -7.45 -25.09 10.78
CA GLU A 588 -7.24 -25.26 12.22
C GLU A 588 -7.26 -23.93 12.97
N ARG A 589 -6.84 -22.82 12.33
CA ARG A 589 -6.77 -21.50 12.97
C ARG A 589 -8.16 -20.91 13.18
N LEU A 590 -9.12 -21.17 12.29
CA LEU A 590 -10.53 -20.78 12.47
C LEU A 590 -11.19 -21.44 13.70
N GLN A 591 -10.64 -22.55 14.18
CA GLN A 591 -11.10 -23.22 15.40
C GLN A 591 -10.60 -22.52 16.68
N MET A 592 -9.63 -21.61 16.58
CA MET A 592 -9.16 -20.83 17.72
C MET A 592 -10.15 -19.70 18.06
N GLN A 593 -10.55 -19.61 19.33
CA GLN A 593 -11.49 -18.57 19.78
C GLN A 593 -10.94 -17.16 19.60
N SER A 594 -9.65 -16.94 19.90
CA SER A 594 -9.00 -15.64 19.75
C SER A 594 -9.02 -15.14 18.30
N PHE A 595 -8.81 -16.04 17.33
CA PHE A 595 -8.91 -15.71 15.91
C PHE A 595 -10.33 -15.34 15.50
N ARG A 596 -11.34 -16.10 15.96
CA ARG A 596 -12.75 -15.75 15.68
C ARG A 596 -13.15 -14.41 16.28
N LEU A 597 -12.61 -14.04 17.44
CA LEU A 597 -12.83 -12.72 18.03
C LEU A 597 -12.22 -11.60 17.17
N ALA A 598 -10.98 -11.77 16.70
CA ALA A 598 -10.34 -10.81 15.80
C ALA A 598 -11.13 -10.65 14.48
N VAL A 599 -11.64 -11.75 13.91
CA VAL A 599 -12.50 -11.69 12.71
C VAL A 599 -13.82 -10.97 12.99
N ARG A 600 -14.41 -11.13 14.17
CA ARG A 600 -15.64 -10.40 14.55
C ARG A 600 -15.40 -8.92 14.75
N GLU A 601 -14.27 -8.55 15.34
CA GLU A 601 -13.85 -7.15 15.49
C GLU A 601 -13.62 -6.50 14.12
N MET A 602 -12.92 -7.20 13.22
CA MET A 602 -12.79 -6.81 11.82
C MET A 602 -14.16 -6.62 11.15
N ALA A 603 -15.06 -7.61 11.27
CA ALA A 603 -16.40 -7.60 10.69
C ALA A 603 -17.29 -6.47 11.23
N ALA A 604 -17.03 -5.98 12.45
CA ALA A 604 -17.72 -4.84 13.04
C ALA A 604 -17.28 -3.50 12.43
N ALA A 605 -16.04 -3.40 11.91
CA ALA A 605 -15.53 -2.22 11.23
C ALA A 605 -15.79 -2.24 9.72
N THR A 606 -15.64 -3.40 9.09
CA THR A 606 -15.80 -3.61 7.65
C THR A 606 -16.31 -5.02 7.38
N PRO A 607 -17.27 -5.24 6.47
CA PRO A 607 -17.84 -6.56 6.27
C PRO A 607 -16.80 -7.57 5.74
N VAL A 608 -16.92 -8.83 6.15
CA VAL A 608 -16.29 -9.94 5.41
C VAL A 608 -17.08 -10.10 4.13
N ASN A 609 -16.54 -9.68 2.99
CA ASN A 609 -17.30 -9.58 1.74
C ASN A 609 -17.54 -10.93 1.07
N LEU A 610 -16.60 -11.86 1.23
CA LEU A 610 -16.60 -13.20 0.68
C LEU A 610 -15.80 -14.12 1.61
N ALA A 611 -16.26 -15.35 1.77
CA ALA A 611 -15.48 -16.39 2.44
C ALA A 611 -15.27 -17.57 1.50
N VAL A 612 -14.01 -17.96 1.32
CA VAL A 612 -13.57 -18.97 0.37
C VAL A 612 -13.09 -20.20 1.13
N ILE A 613 -13.52 -21.37 0.69
CA ILE A 613 -13.03 -22.67 1.13
C ILE A 613 -12.33 -23.30 -0.07
N ASP A 614 -11.00 -23.22 -0.10
CA ASP A 614 -10.21 -23.89 -1.12
C ASP A 614 -10.03 -25.37 -0.79
N GLU A 615 -9.79 -26.18 -1.82
CA GLU A 615 -9.75 -27.63 -1.74
C GLU A 615 -10.93 -28.23 -0.94
N ALA A 616 -12.13 -27.76 -1.24
CA ALA A 616 -13.37 -28.09 -0.54
C ALA A 616 -13.66 -29.60 -0.47
N HIS A 617 -13.07 -30.40 -1.36
CA HIS A 617 -13.16 -31.85 -1.32
C HIS A 617 -12.59 -32.48 -0.02
N CYS A 618 -11.78 -31.76 0.75
CA CYS A 618 -11.27 -32.18 2.06
C CYS A 618 -12.37 -32.44 3.10
N VAL A 619 -13.60 -31.96 2.88
CA VAL A 619 -14.75 -32.23 3.75
C VAL A 619 -15.30 -33.66 3.59
N SER A 620 -15.06 -34.30 2.45
CA SER A 620 -15.59 -35.63 2.16
C SER A 620 -14.76 -36.72 2.84
N GLU A 621 -15.36 -37.47 3.77
CA GLU A 621 -14.73 -38.63 4.43
C GLU A 621 -14.29 -39.72 3.45
N TRP A 622 -14.95 -39.77 2.29
CA TRP A 622 -14.64 -40.71 1.20
C TRP A 622 -13.61 -40.16 0.21
N GLY A 623 -13.22 -38.88 0.37
CA GLY A 623 -12.19 -38.23 -0.43
C GLY A 623 -10.79 -38.63 0.03
N HIS A 624 -9.85 -38.70 -0.92
CA HIS A 624 -8.47 -39.10 -0.64
C HIS A 624 -7.68 -38.11 0.25
N GLN A 625 -8.23 -36.93 0.55
CA GLN A 625 -7.59 -35.88 1.37
C GLN A 625 -8.49 -35.39 2.52
N PHE A 626 -9.32 -36.27 3.09
CA PHE A 626 -10.20 -35.90 4.20
C PHE A 626 -9.45 -35.20 5.35
N ARG A 627 -10.03 -34.09 5.85
CA ARG A 627 -9.53 -33.35 7.02
C ARG A 627 -10.67 -33.02 7.96
N THR A 628 -10.58 -33.48 9.21
CA THR A 628 -11.57 -33.20 10.26
C THR A 628 -11.77 -31.70 10.49
N SER A 629 -10.73 -30.88 10.24
CA SER A 629 -10.82 -29.42 10.39
C SER A 629 -11.79 -28.75 9.41
N TYR A 630 -12.19 -29.43 8.32
CA TYR A 630 -13.14 -28.93 7.32
C TYR A 630 -14.62 -29.12 7.71
N LEU A 631 -14.96 -30.09 8.57
CA LEU A 631 -16.34 -30.49 8.86
C LEU A 631 -17.23 -29.34 9.38
N ASN A 632 -16.65 -28.42 10.16
CA ASN A 632 -17.39 -27.33 10.80
C ASN A 632 -17.11 -25.95 10.17
N LEU A 633 -16.37 -25.88 9.05
CA LEU A 633 -15.97 -24.58 8.49
C LEU A 633 -17.17 -23.72 8.10
N GLY A 634 -18.17 -24.29 7.43
CA GLY A 634 -19.36 -23.54 7.01
C GLY A 634 -20.08 -22.86 8.17
N SER A 635 -20.33 -23.59 9.28
CA SER A 635 -21.02 -23.02 10.44
C SER A 635 -20.15 -22.02 11.21
N VAL A 636 -18.85 -22.28 11.33
CA VAL A 636 -17.90 -21.37 11.98
C VAL A 636 -17.77 -20.06 11.20
N ILE A 637 -17.62 -20.13 9.88
CA ILE A 637 -17.51 -18.95 9.02
C ILE A 637 -18.79 -18.11 9.11
N ARG A 638 -19.96 -18.73 8.91
CA ARG A 638 -21.24 -17.99 8.97
C ARG A 638 -21.48 -17.29 10.30
N SER A 639 -21.07 -17.89 11.41
CA SER A 639 -21.25 -17.32 12.76
C SER A 639 -20.13 -16.36 13.21
N SER A 640 -18.96 -16.40 12.59
CA SER A 640 -17.82 -15.55 12.96
C SER A 640 -17.64 -14.37 12.04
N CYS A 641 -18.09 -14.50 10.79
CA CYS A 641 -17.91 -13.51 9.72
C CYS A 641 -19.21 -12.75 9.39
N ALA A 642 -20.27 -12.98 10.16
CA ALA A 642 -21.50 -12.22 10.01
C ALA A 642 -21.25 -10.74 10.28
N ASP A 643 -21.91 -9.88 9.51
CA ASP A 643 -21.90 -8.44 9.75
C ASP A 643 -22.71 -8.09 11.02
N PRO A 644 -22.74 -6.82 11.46
CA PRO A 644 -23.50 -6.42 12.65
C PRO A 644 -25.02 -6.69 12.58
N THR A 645 -25.58 -6.93 11.38
CA THR A 645 -26.99 -7.31 11.20
C THR A 645 -27.24 -8.80 11.38
N GLY A 646 -26.16 -9.60 11.53
CA GLY A 646 -26.21 -11.05 11.60
C GLY A 646 -26.16 -11.74 10.24
N THR A 647 -25.90 -11.00 9.15
CA THR A 647 -25.90 -11.54 7.79
C THR A 647 -24.54 -12.16 7.44
N PRO A 648 -24.47 -13.48 7.18
CA PRO A 648 -23.21 -14.16 6.87
C PRO A 648 -22.71 -13.83 5.45
N PRO A 649 -21.41 -14.07 5.16
CA PRO A 649 -20.89 -13.92 3.81
C PRO A 649 -21.33 -15.01 2.84
N PRO A 650 -21.35 -14.68 1.53
CA PRO A 650 -21.41 -15.70 0.50
C PRO A 650 -20.20 -16.63 0.65
N LEU A 651 -20.47 -17.92 0.57
CA LEU A 651 -19.48 -18.99 0.62
C LEU A 651 -19.12 -19.43 -0.79
N LEU A 652 -17.83 -19.37 -1.11
CA LEU A 652 -17.26 -19.97 -2.31
C LEU A 652 -16.52 -21.26 -1.96
N ALA A 653 -16.97 -22.39 -2.50
CA ALA A 653 -16.26 -23.66 -2.39
C ALA A 653 -15.52 -23.97 -3.69
N LEU A 654 -14.20 -24.11 -3.63
CA LEU A 654 -13.35 -24.41 -4.79
C LEU A 654 -12.80 -25.83 -4.70
N THR A 655 -12.84 -26.57 -5.81
CA THR A 655 -12.13 -27.85 -5.90
C THR A 655 -11.80 -28.22 -7.34
N GLY A 656 -10.69 -28.94 -7.54
CA GLY A 656 -10.37 -29.61 -8.80
C GLY A 656 -10.97 -31.01 -8.94
N THR A 657 -11.43 -31.60 -7.83
CA THR A 657 -11.87 -32.99 -7.76
C THR A 657 -13.17 -33.10 -6.98
N ALA A 658 -14.20 -33.68 -7.58
CA ALA A 658 -15.46 -34.03 -6.92
C ALA A 658 -16.00 -35.33 -7.51
N SER A 659 -16.21 -36.35 -6.66
CA SER A 659 -16.92 -37.58 -7.04
C SER A 659 -18.41 -37.41 -6.76
N ARG A 660 -19.28 -37.87 -7.68
CA ARG A 660 -20.69 -38.07 -7.32
C ARG A 660 -20.77 -39.22 -6.32
N ALA A 661 -21.45 -38.97 -5.19
CA ALA A 661 -21.74 -39.98 -4.19
C ALA A 661 -22.61 -41.10 -4.76
#